data_AF-A0A1Q6PU87-F1
#
_entry.id   AF-A0A1Q6PU87-F1
#
_cell.length_a   1.000
_cell.length_b   1.000
_cell.length_c   1.000
_cell.angle_alpha   90.00
_cell.angle_beta   90.00
_cell.angle_gamma   90.00
#
_symmetry.space_group_name_H-M   'P 1'
#
loop_
_entity.id
_entity.type
_entity.pdbx_description
1 polymer ?
#
loop_
_entity_poly.entity_id
_entity_poly.type
_entity_poly.pdbx_seq_one_letter_code
_entity_poly.pdbx_strand_id
1 'polypeptide(L)'
;MKKVLCACLAMLVLLCGAALAEHFRCELPEGAWLGDTTPLREGDALLLTGGKALYRVSLADGSAEKLTDMPDNVMHPVLRRDAEGQLTLTGIGYDDDWNELLVTYTLNADNAWELTSRWDVREALDDENAGVGDLLVSDKAIYLTLRVEGKPQQLIYENLETSEVRQIGSFTDEEWSEVKLFLRGDTLCNPEGDYDKHTLTLHTFDPATGKVGKETYTSDTVPLWTADDLRYVNGRYYALMYDDNVRGLYSGETLETMTCITSPLTTMDSILLVTDDDVLLANGTLLMSSRIVSETSVTLVLSQTEAHNAADYMLQNGVTFRSVYDLTTADILNTKNSDVDILCITPFDTVSLKLLKTKGYFTDLSSSTILSKQVSRLYPGLQKGLTTDDGKIIGWYETVETYLPDAAMDVLEQNGMTFANTLLEMFQQITQLADEGVFADEGMAPLGYPGYSRLNMLNMSIERYLNEQQLLGNRITLNNAELQKLLTYIVANVPEDEDAFPQNEDGYSLYEMDVSMPITTDCHMPMKVGESSPAAIPASVYVLVVNPYSQHKEEAIRYLEYCAQNVYDETQYRIFADMTDPLPNTYQEQRIAELAAQIASLEKQEQTAEVAQQLTELRESKAKAEKYRNIIDVEDIAAWKQVAGNIVVPEENYFTADLKKLVERLSTGNLTVEAFTQEGNRYFEMVYQERGE
;
A
#
# COMPACT_ATOMS: atom_id res chain seq x y z
N MET A 1 14.54 34.03 55.27
CA MET A 1 13.81 34.36 54.02
C MET A 1 14.82 34.20 52.90
N LYS A 2 14.97 33.03 52.25
CA LYS A 2 13.96 32.05 51.84
C LYS A 2 13.00 32.71 50.85
N LYS A 3 12.82 32.05 49.69
CA LYS A 3 11.73 32.23 48.71
C LYS A 3 11.93 33.49 47.85
N VAL A 4 11.96 33.47 46.53
CA VAL A 4 11.22 32.70 45.51
C VAL A 4 12.03 32.90 44.22
N LEU A 5 12.57 31.85 43.56
CA LEU A 5 12.75 31.79 42.09
C LEU A 5 13.55 30.58 41.56
N CYS A 6 14.02 29.65 42.41
CA CYS A 6 14.69 28.41 41.94
C CYS A 6 13.91 27.14 42.30
N ALA A 7 12.58 27.20 42.42
CA ALA A 7 11.77 26.07 42.92
C ALA A 7 10.62 25.61 42.01
N CYS A 8 10.60 25.98 40.72
CA CYS A 8 9.56 25.52 39.79
C CYS A 8 10.09 24.84 38.50
N LEU A 9 11.39 24.53 38.41
CA LEU A 9 11.97 23.86 37.24
C LEU A 9 12.87 22.65 37.59
N ALA A 10 12.80 22.17 38.84
CA ALA A 10 13.61 21.03 39.31
C ALA A 10 12.86 20.10 40.28
N MET A 11 11.52 20.08 40.25
CA MET A 11 10.71 19.11 41.01
C MET A 11 9.61 18.52 40.11
N LEU A 12 10.07 17.78 39.11
CA LEU A 12 9.34 16.66 38.50
C LEU A 12 10.31 15.62 37.91
N VAL A 13 11.53 15.57 38.45
CA VAL A 13 12.50 14.51 38.21
C VAL A 13 12.92 14.02 39.59
N LEU A 14 12.78 12.71 39.82
CA LEU A 14 12.82 12.00 41.10
C LEU A 14 11.47 11.93 41.82
N LEU A 15 10.63 11.01 41.35
CA LEU A 15 10.22 9.83 42.11
C LEU A 15 9.41 8.90 41.17
N CYS A 16 9.83 7.62 41.11
CA CYS A 16 9.24 6.50 40.35
C CYS A 16 9.57 6.47 38.85
N GLY A 17 9.67 5.26 38.29
CA GLY A 17 10.28 4.91 37.00
C GLY A 17 10.00 5.90 35.87
N ALA A 18 11.05 6.24 35.11
CA ALA A 18 10.92 7.19 34.01
C ALA A 18 9.95 6.59 32.99
N ALA A 19 8.73 7.12 32.90
CA ALA A 19 7.87 6.89 31.76
C ALA A 19 8.68 7.21 30.49
N LEU A 20 8.50 6.40 29.45
CA LEU A 20 9.03 6.71 28.13
C LEU A 20 8.66 8.17 27.79
N ALA A 21 9.58 8.95 27.20
CA ALA A 21 9.30 10.36 26.89
C ALA A 21 7.98 10.43 26.11
N GLU A 22 7.03 11.28 26.55
CA GLU A 22 5.66 11.37 26.01
C GLU A 22 5.61 11.59 24.48
N HIS A 23 6.76 11.89 23.86
CA HIS A 23 6.95 12.15 22.44
C HIS A 23 8.13 11.39 21.81
N PHE A 24 8.41 10.17 22.26
CA PHE A 24 9.50 9.36 21.69
C PHE A 24 9.25 8.94 20.23
N ARG A 25 10.20 9.29 19.36
CA ARG A 25 10.29 8.89 17.96
C ARG A 25 11.75 8.59 17.59
N CYS A 26 11.99 7.55 16.82
CA CYS A 26 13.32 7.18 16.32
C CYS A 26 13.20 6.63 14.90
N GLU A 27 14.08 7.06 14.00
CA GLU A 27 14.26 6.47 12.67
C GLU A 27 15.52 5.60 12.66
N LEU A 28 15.37 4.33 12.33
CA LEU A 28 16.48 3.38 12.24
C LEU A 28 17.21 3.52 10.90
N PRO A 29 18.49 3.13 10.83
CA PRO A 29 19.24 3.15 9.57
C PRO A 29 18.59 2.32 8.45
N GLU A 30 18.77 2.74 7.21
CA GLU A 30 18.23 2.07 6.02
C GLU A 30 18.63 0.59 5.96
N GLY A 31 17.66 -0.30 5.68
CA GLY A 31 17.84 -1.76 5.69
C GLY A 31 17.82 -2.42 7.07
N ALA A 32 17.62 -1.66 8.15
CA ALA A 32 17.37 -2.17 9.49
C ALA A 32 15.85 -2.41 9.68
N TRP A 33 15.40 -3.63 9.42
CA TRP A 33 14.09 -4.08 9.87
C TRP A 33 14.22 -4.60 11.31
N LEU A 34 13.24 -4.28 12.16
CA LEU A 34 13.19 -4.79 13.52
C LEU A 34 12.66 -6.22 13.49
N GLY A 35 13.30 -7.12 14.25
CA GLY A 35 12.73 -8.44 14.48
C GLY A 35 11.64 -8.36 15.57
N ASP A 36 10.74 -9.34 15.56
CA ASP A 36 9.68 -9.57 16.57
C ASP A 36 10.25 -9.79 17.98
N THR A 37 10.75 -8.74 18.62
CA THR A 37 11.62 -8.86 19.78
C THR A 37 11.21 -7.91 20.88
N THR A 38 11.30 -8.35 22.13
CA THR A 38 11.04 -7.45 23.26
C THR A 38 12.25 -6.52 23.43
N PRO A 39 12.08 -5.19 23.35
CA PRO A 39 13.18 -4.26 23.53
C PRO A 39 13.71 -4.34 24.97
N LEU A 40 15.04 -4.36 25.13
CA LEU A 40 15.64 -4.36 26.47
C LEU A 40 15.96 -2.92 26.89
N ARG A 41 15.38 -2.46 27.99
CA ARG A 41 15.60 -1.11 28.50
C ARG A 41 16.93 -0.99 29.26
N GLU A 42 17.75 0.00 28.91
CA GLU A 42 19.01 0.35 29.58
C GLU A 42 19.04 1.83 29.96
N GLY A 43 18.55 2.15 31.16
CA GLY A 43 18.47 3.54 31.64
C GLY A 43 17.60 4.40 30.71
N ASP A 44 18.22 5.39 30.07
CA ASP A 44 17.58 6.28 29.10
C ASP A 44 17.70 5.79 27.64
N ALA A 45 17.96 4.49 27.44
CA ALA A 45 18.05 3.88 26.11
C ALA A 45 17.25 2.56 26.00
N LEU A 46 16.95 2.16 24.76
CA LEU A 46 16.42 0.84 24.40
C LEU A 46 17.46 0.10 23.57
N LEU A 47 17.64 -1.19 23.85
CA LEU A 47 18.36 -2.12 22.98
C LEU A 47 17.36 -2.86 22.11
N LEU A 48 17.55 -2.77 20.80
CA LEU A 48 16.66 -3.32 19.78
C LEU A 48 17.44 -4.27 18.88
N THR A 49 16.94 -5.48 18.70
CA THR A 49 17.47 -6.41 17.69
C THR A 49 16.78 -6.16 16.36
N GLY A 50 17.54 -5.69 15.39
CA GLY A 50 17.14 -5.74 13.98
C GLY A 50 17.59 -7.04 13.32
N GLY A 51 17.10 -7.34 12.13
CA GLY A 51 17.42 -8.58 11.42
C GLY A 51 18.91 -8.77 11.07
N LYS A 52 19.72 -7.71 11.13
CA LYS A 52 21.18 -7.78 10.86
C LYS A 52 22.06 -7.25 11.98
N ALA A 53 21.52 -6.49 12.93
CA ALA A 53 22.32 -5.79 13.92
C ALA A 53 21.55 -5.48 15.21
N LEU A 54 22.29 -5.36 16.31
CA LEU A 54 21.83 -4.83 17.58
C LEU A 54 22.01 -3.31 17.60
N TYR A 55 20.94 -2.58 17.94
CA TYR A 55 20.93 -1.12 18.05
C TYR A 55 20.70 -0.66 19.48
N ARG A 56 21.36 0.42 19.87
CA ARG A 56 21.02 1.22 21.05
C ARG A 56 20.32 2.48 20.60
N VAL A 57 19.10 2.69 21.09
CA VAL A 57 18.27 3.86 20.78
C VAL A 57 18.11 4.73 22.02
N SER A 58 18.54 5.97 21.93
CA SER A 58 18.39 6.98 22.98
C SER A 58 16.94 7.42 23.11
N LEU A 59 16.34 7.25 24.30
CA LEU A 59 14.99 7.74 24.58
C LEU A 59 14.91 9.27 24.69
N ALA A 60 16.04 9.95 24.86
CA ALA A 60 16.12 11.39 25.04
C ALA A 60 16.00 12.16 23.72
N ASP A 61 16.57 11.64 22.63
CA ASP A 61 16.66 12.32 21.34
C ASP A 61 16.35 11.43 20.13
N GLY A 62 16.04 10.15 20.35
CA GLY A 62 15.71 9.21 19.28
C GLY A 62 16.90 8.77 18.44
N SER A 63 18.13 9.07 18.84
CA SER A 63 19.32 8.64 18.10
C SER A 63 19.55 7.13 18.21
N ALA A 64 19.87 6.47 17.08
CA ALA A 64 20.17 5.04 17.01
C ALA A 64 21.66 4.79 16.71
N GLU A 65 22.32 4.01 17.56
CA GLU A 65 23.70 3.56 17.43
C GLU A 65 23.73 2.05 17.16
N LYS A 66 24.41 1.60 16.11
CA LYS A 66 24.69 0.18 15.91
C LYS A 66 25.78 -0.30 16.87
N LEU A 67 25.48 -1.32 17.68
CA LEU A 67 26.43 -1.90 18.65
C LEU A 67 27.24 -3.06 18.07
N THR A 68 26.57 -4.00 17.41
CA THR A 68 27.17 -5.21 16.82
C THR A 68 26.26 -5.77 15.73
N ASP A 69 26.84 -6.59 14.85
CA ASP A 69 26.06 -7.48 13.98
C ASP A 69 25.35 -8.57 14.79
N MET A 70 24.21 -9.04 14.29
CA MET A 70 23.48 -10.18 14.86
C MET A 70 24.14 -11.51 14.43
N PRO A 71 24.03 -12.58 15.23
CA PRO A 71 24.41 -13.91 14.78
C PRO A 71 23.56 -14.33 13.57
N ASP A 72 24.17 -15.03 12.62
CA ASP A 72 23.46 -15.56 11.45
C ASP A 72 22.38 -16.59 11.88
N ASN A 73 21.25 -16.59 11.17
CA ASN A 73 20.17 -17.58 11.29
C ASN A 73 19.51 -17.70 12.68
N VAL A 74 19.39 -16.61 13.43
CA VAL A 74 18.59 -16.57 14.68
C VAL A 74 17.26 -15.86 14.44
N MET A 75 16.17 -16.61 14.54
CA MET A 75 14.79 -16.12 14.45
C MET A 75 14.20 -15.83 15.84
N HIS A 76 13.24 -14.90 15.91
CA HIS A 76 12.60 -14.41 17.14
C HIS A 76 13.59 -14.17 18.30
N PRO A 77 14.61 -13.32 18.11
CA PRO A 77 15.59 -13.06 19.16
C PRO A 77 14.96 -12.40 20.38
N VAL A 78 15.44 -12.74 21.57
CA VAL A 78 15.05 -12.06 22.82
C VAL A 78 16.29 -11.67 23.59
N LEU A 79 16.39 -10.38 23.92
CA LEU A 79 17.50 -9.82 24.69
C LEU A 79 17.19 -9.87 26.19
N ARG A 80 18.19 -10.23 26.97
CA ARG A 80 18.16 -10.10 28.44
C ARG A 80 19.55 -9.85 28.99
N ARG A 81 19.60 -9.48 30.27
CA ARG A 81 20.83 -9.51 31.07
C ARG A 81 20.82 -10.77 31.94
N ASP A 82 21.92 -11.52 31.96
CA ASP A 82 22.07 -12.66 32.87
C ASP A 82 22.34 -12.22 34.32
N ALA A 83 22.53 -13.17 35.22
CA ALA A 83 22.76 -12.91 36.64
C ALA A 83 24.05 -12.10 36.90
N GLU A 84 25.03 -12.20 36.02
CA GLU A 84 26.29 -11.45 36.03
C GLU A 84 26.18 -10.08 35.33
N GLY A 85 25.03 -9.78 34.71
CA GLY A 85 24.77 -8.55 33.98
C GLY A 85 25.37 -8.54 32.56
N GLN A 86 25.76 -9.68 31.99
CA GLN A 86 26.14 -9.77 30.58
C GLN A 86 24.90 -9.82 29.69
N LEU A 87 25.00 -9.25 28.49
CA LEU A 87 23.90 -9.25 27.54
C LEU A 87 23.82 -10.62 26.88
N THR A 88 22.67 -11.26 26.92
CA THR A 88 22.42 -12.53 26.24
C THR A 88 21.29 -12.40 25.24
N LEU A 89 21.38 -13.17 24.17
CA LEU A 89 20.41 -13.28 23.10
C LEU A 89 19.94 -14.72 23.01
N THR A 90 18.66 -14.98 23.26
CA THR A 90 18.06 -16.30 23.07
C THR A 90 17.09 -16.25 21.90
N GLY A 91 17.13 -17.24 21.01
CA GLY A 91 16.22 -17.31 19.87
C GLY A 91 16.18 -18.70 19.26
N ILE A 92 15.52 -18.81 18.10
CA ILE A 92 15.39 -20.05 17.35
C ILE A 92 16.52 -20.10 16.31
N GLY A 93 17.40 -21.07 16.46
CA GLY A 93 18.46 -21.37 15.49
C GLY A 93 18.16 -22.64 14.71
N TYR A 94 19.01 -22.94 13.74
CA TYR A 94 18.91 -24.15 12.91
C TYR A 94 20.22 -24.94 12.93
N ASP A 95 20.12 -26.27 12.91
CA ASP A 95 21.27 -27.12 12.63
C ASP A 95 21.52 -27.32 11.12
N ASP A 96 22.57 -28.08 10.78
CA ASP A 96 22.95 -28.36 9.39
C ASP A 96 21.85 -29.07 8.58
N ASP A 97 20.91 -29.72 9.26
CA ASP A 97 19.77 -30.44 8.69
C ASP A 97 18.47 -29.60 8.75
N TRP A 98 18.57 -28.30 9.05
CA TRP A 98 17.45 -27.36 9.20
C TRP A 98 16.48 -27.70 10.34
N ASN A 99 16.93 -28.44 11.36
CA ASN A 99 16.12 -28.67 12.54
C ASN A 99 16.18 -27.46 13.48
N GLU A 100 15.04 -27.11 14.06
CA GLU A 100 14.92 -25.98 14.98
C GLU A 100 15.56 -26.28 16.34
N LEU A 101 16.29 -25.29 16.85
CA LEU A 101 17.01 -25.33 18.11
C LEU A 101 16.71 -24.09 18.92
N LEU A 102 16.68 -24.22 20.24
CA LEU A 102 16.81 -23.05 21.10
C LEU A 102 18.29 -22.74 21.29
N VAL A 103 18.74 -21.58 20.81
CA VAL A 103 20.13 -21.12 20.90
C VAL A 103 20.23 -19.92 21.81
N THR A 104 21.28 -19.86 22.62
CA THR A 104 21.61 -18.67 23.43
C THR A 104 23.03 -18.23 23.16
N TYR A 105 23.18 -16.95 22.86
CA TYR A 105 24.45 -16.27 22.70
C TYR A 105 24.67 -15.30 23.86
N THR A 106 25.92 -15.11 24.26
CA THR A 106 26.33 -14.09 25.20
C THR A 106 27.25 -13.10 24.50
N LEU A 107 27.00 -11.80 24.68
CA LEU A 107 27.82 -10.74 24.12
C LEU A 107 29.08 -10.58 24.98
N ASN A 108 30.24 -10.85 24.38
CA ASN A 108 31.52 -10.76 25.08
C ASN A 108 32.03 -9.30 25.16
N ALA A 109 33.18 -9.12 25.82
CA ALA A 109 33.79 -7.80 26.03
C ALA A 109 34.29 -7.12 24.75
N ASP A 110 34.46 -7.87 23.67
CA ASP A 110 34.87 -7.38 22.35
C ASP A 110 33.66 -7.07 21.43
N ASN A 111 32.45 -7.05 22.00
CA ASN A 111 31.17 -6.91 21.28
C ASN A 111 30.95 -8.01 20.22
N ALA A 112 31.41 -9.24 20.47
CA ALA A 112 31.12 -10.40 19.63
C ALA A 112 30.20 -11.38 20.36
N TRP A 113 29.28 -11.99 19.61
CA TRP A 113 28.37 -13.01 20.13
C TRP A 113 29.07 -14.36 20.25
N GLU A 114 29.05 -14.94 21.44
CA GLU A 114 29.53 -16.30 21.70
C GLU A 114 28.36 -17.23 21.98
N LEU A 115 28.24 -18.33 21.23
CA LEU A 115 27.21 -19.35 21.50
C LEU A 115 27.50 -20.04 22.83
N THR A 116 26.63 -19.86 23.82
CA THR A 116 26.79 -20.38 25.18
C THR A 116 25.85 -21.54 25.49
N SER A 117 24.72 -21.65 24.79
CA SER A 117 23.79 -22.78 24.91
C SER A 117 23.16 -23.14 23.58
N ARG A 118 22.95 -24.45 23.37
CA ARG A 118 22.16 -25.02 22.30
C ARG A 118 21.31 -26.15 22.90
N TRP A 119 20.02 -26.09 22.66
CA TRP A 119 19.08 -27.12 23.11
C TRP A 119 18.21 -27.58 21.94
N ASP A 120 18.13 -28.89 21.79
CA ASP A 120 17.31 -29.54 20.77
C ASP A 120 15.90 -29.78 21.32
N VAL A 121 14.92 -29.10 20.75
CA VAL A 121 13.54 -29.13 21.26
C VAL A 121 12.86 -30.48 21.05
N ARG A 122 13.38 -31.32 20.15
CA ARG A 122 12.89 -32.68 19.91
C ARG A 122 13.09 -33.59 21.12
N GLU A 123 14.14 -33.31 21.91
CA GLU A 123 14.40 -34.04 23.17
C GLU A 123 13.28 -33.81 24.21
N ALA A 124 12.57 -32.68 24.14
CA ALA A 124 11.51 -32.36 25.09
C ALA A 124 10.22 -33.17 24.86
N LEU A 125 9.95 -33.51 23.59
CA LEU A 125 8.74 -34.24 23.20
C LEU A 125 8.98 -35.70 22.81
N ASP A 126 10.25 -36.11 22.65
CA ASP A 126 10.64 -37.40 22.07
C ASP A 126 9.96 -37.61 20.70
N ASP A 127 9.92 -36.55 19.89
CA ASP A 127 9.27 -36.51 18.58
C ASP A 127 10.17 -35.78 17.58
N GLU A 128 10.59 -36.48 16.52
CA GLU A 128 11.51 -35.95 15.51
C GLU A 128 10.89 -34.80 14.69
N ASN A 129 9.56 -34.69 14.68
CA ASN A 129 8.82 -33.63 13.99
C ASN A 129 8.51 -32.43 14.91
N ALA A 130 9.06 -32.41 16.13
CA ALA A 130 8.87 -31.29 17.04
C ALA A 130 9.64 -30.06 16.57
N GLY A 131 8.96 -28.91 16.63
CA GLY A 131 9.54 -27.59 16.39
C GLY A 131 9.13 -26.60 17.48
N VAL A 132 9.59 -25.37 17.35
CA VAL A 132 9.26 -24.24 18.22
C VAL A 132 8.03 -23.52 17.70
N GLY A 133 6.94 -23.45 18.47
CA GLY A 133 5.81 -22.59 18.12
C GLY A 133 6.19 -21.11 18.26
N ASP A 134 6.42 -20.66 19.49
CA ASP A 134 6.77 -19.29 19.81
C ASP A 134 7.60 -19.23 21.11
N LEU A 135 8.34 -18.13 21.30
CA LEU A 135 9.22 -17.91 22.43
C LEU A 135 8.93 -16.55 23.07
N LEU A 136 8.63 -16.55 24.36
CA LEU A 136 8.49 -15.33 25.16
C LEU A 136 9.40 -15.41 26.39
N VAL A 137 10.24 -14.40 26.60
CA VAL A 137 11.07 -14.29 27.79
C VAL A 137 10.68 -13.04 28.56
N SER A 138 10.41 -13.20 29.84
CA SER A 138 10.25 -12.09 30.80
C SER A 138 11.42 -12.05 31.77
N ASP A 139 11.41 -11.08 32.66
CA ASP A 139 12.34 -10.98 33.79
C ASP A 139 12.25 -12.18 34.75
N LYS A 140 11.06 -12.80 34.85
CA LYS A 140 10.78 -13.90 35.79
C LYS A 140 10.77 -15.28 35.16
N ALA A 141 10.54 -15.39 33.85
CA ALA A 141 10.26 -16.68 33.23
C ALA A 141 10.60 -16.75 31.74
N ILE A 142 10.78 -17.98 31.26
CA ILE A 142 10.80 -18.33 29.83
C ILE A 142 9.55 -19.16 29.53
N TYR A 143 8.86 -18.81 28.46
CA TYR A 143 7.74 -19.53 27.90
C TYR A 143 8.09 -19.95 26.48
N LEU A 144 8.01 -21.25 26.21
CA LEU A 144 8.30 -21.82 24.90
C LEU A 144 7.13 -22.72 24.52
N THR A 145 6.44 -22.40 23.43
CA THR A 145 5.49 -23.36 22.85
C THR A 145 6.23 -24.29 21.90
N LEU A 146 5.85 -25.56 21.92
CA LEU A 146 6.37 -26.58 21.02
C LEU A 146 5.25 -27.07 20.13
N ARG A 147 5.53 -27.14 18.83
CA ARG A 147 4.60 -27.62 17.80
C ARG A 147 5.00 -29.01 17.33
N VAL A 148 3.99 -29.82 17.01
CA VAL A 148 4.17 -31.12 16.36
C VAL A 148 3.05 -31.24 15.34
N GLU A 149 3.39 -31.69 14.12
CA GLU A 149 2.43 -31.81 13.02
C GLU A 149 1.15 -32.55 13.44
N GLY A 150 0.01 -31.90 13.22
CA GLY A 150 -1.34 -32.41 13.52
C GLY A 150 -1.69 -32.51 15.01
N LYS A 151 -0.92 -31.87 15.91
CA LYS A 151 -1.19 -31.87 17.36
C LYS A 151 -1.26 -30.44 17.90
N PRO A 152 -2.07 -30.19 18.94
CA PRO A 152 -2.06 -28.90 19.62
C PRO A 152 -0.70 -28.60 20.25
N GLN A 153 -0.35 -27.32 20.35
CA GLN A 153 0.93 -26.90 20.91
C GLN A 153 1.03 -27.26 22.39
N GLN A 154 2.24 -27.66 22.80
CA GLN A 154 2.59 -27.83 24.21
C GLN A 154 3.31 -26.60 24.73
N LEU A 155 3.29 -26.38 26.05
CA LEU A 155 3.97 -25.24 26.67
C LEU A 155 5.05 -25.72 27.63
N ILE A 156 6.25 -25.20 27.47
CA ILE A 156 7.33 -25.29 28.44
C ILE A 156 7.46 -23.95 29.15
N TYR A 157 7.43 -24.01 30.47
CA TYR A 157 7.60 -22.88 31.36
C TYR A 157 8.82 -23.11 32.22
N GLU A 158 9.76 -22.17 32.21
CA GLU A 158 10.88 -22.11 33.14
C GLU A 158 10.73 -20.86 34.01
N ASN A 159 10.74 -21.05 35.32
CA ASN A 159 10.87 -19.95 36.26
C ASN A 159 12.35 -19.63 36.47
N LEU A 160 12.75 -18.40 36.14
CA LEU A 160 14.16 -17.99 36.20
C LEU A 160 14.65 -17.73 37.63
N GLU A 161 13.75 -17.45 38.58
CA GLU A 161 14.11 -17.21 39.98
C GLU A 161 14.36 -18.52 40.74
N THR A 162 13.57 -19.56 40.45
CA THR A 162 13.63 -20.86 41.14
C THR A 162 14.33 -21.94 40.32
N SER A 163 14.60 -21.68 39.04
CA SER A 163 15.05 -22.66 38.05
C SER A 163 14.07 -23.85 37.90
N GLU A 164 12.80 -23.65 38.26
CA GLU A 164 11.76 -24.68 38.10
C GLU A 164 11.32 -24.75 36.64
N VAL A 165 11.43 -25.93 36.02
CA VAL A 165 10.92 -26.19 34.68
C VAL A 165 9.65 -27.04 34.77
N ARG A 166 8.59 -26.62 34.09
CA ARG A 166 7.32 -27.35 33.94
C ARG A 166 7.01 -27.55 32.47
N GLN A 167 6.77 -28.80 32.10
CA GLN A 167 6.14 -29.14 30.82
C GLN A 167 4.64 -29.27 31.05
N ILE A 168 3.90 -28.46 30.32
CA ILE A 168 2.45 -28.41 30.31
C ILE A 168 2.03 -29.07 29.00
N GLY A 169 1.00 -29.93 29.05
CA GLY A 169 0.50 -30.64 27.87
C GLY A 169 -0.16 -29.69 26.87
N SER A 170 -1.33 -30.06 26.33
CA SER A 170 -2.06 -29.19 25.38
C SER A 170 -2.27 -27.79 25.97
N PHE A 171 -1.70 -26.78 25.33
CA PHE A 171 -1.85 -25.38 25.69
C PHE A 171 -2.80 -24.65 24.73
N THR A 172 -2.69 -24.94 23.43
CA THR A 172 -3.60 -24.44 22.38
C THR A 172 -4.57 -25.54 21.93
N ASP A 173 -5.50 -25.18 21.03
CA ASP A 173 -6.33 -26.14 20.29
C ASP A 173 -5.71 -26.47 18.91
N GLU A 174 -5.01 -25.51 18.31
CA GLU A 174 -4.40 -25.64 16.98
C GLU A 174 -2.89 -25.94 17.03
N GLU A 175 -2.37 -26.48 15.92
CA GLU A 175 -0.94 -26.71 15.71
C GLU A 175 -0.15 -25.40 15.59
N TRP A 176 -0.78 -24.40 14.97
CA TRP A 176 -0.19 -23.09 14.70
C TRP A 176 -1.05 -21.97 15.26
N SER A 177 -0.38 -21.00 15.89
CA SER A 177 -0.92 -19.67 16.13
C SER A 177 -0.12 -18.68 15.30
N GLU A 178 -0.82 -17.85 14.53
CA GLU A 178 -0.23 -16.75 13.76
C GLU A 178 0.11 -15.54 14.67
N VAL A 179 -0.42 -15.53 15.90
CA VAL A 179 -0.34 -14.39 16.81
C VAL A 179 0.63 -14.68 17.96
N LYS A 180 1.45 -13.69 18.30
CA LYS A 180 2.52 -13.82 19.30
C LYS A 180 2.02 -13.99 20.73
N LEU A 181 2.79 -14.75 21.51
CA LEU A 181 2.62 -14.84 22.97
C LEU A 181 2.77 -13.46 23.62
N PHE A 182 1.96 -13.18 24.64
CA PHE A 182 2.09 -11.99 25.46
C PHE A 182 1.70 -12.25 26.92
N LEU A 183 2.09 -11.33 27.81
CA LEU A 183 1.72 -11.39 29.21
C LEU A 183 0.57 -10.42 29.51
N ARG A 184 -0.45 -10.90 30.24
CA ARG A 184 -1.48 -10.10 30.89
C ARG A 184 -1.27 -10.15 32.41
N GLY A 185 -0.45 -9.23 32.91
CA GLY A 185 0.11 -9.34 34.26
C GLY A 185 1.12 -10.49 34.30
N ASP A 186 0.96 -11.45 35.23
CA ASP A 186 1.79 -12.66 35.26
C ASP A 186 1.17 -13.83 34.46
N THR A 187 0.00 -13.65 33.85
CA THR A 187 -0.66 -14.69 33.04
C THR A 187 -0.15 -14.68 31.60
N LEU A 188 0.34 -15.81 31.12
CA LEU A 188 0.67 -15.99 29.70
C LEU A 188 -0.61 -16.11 28.88
N CYS A 189 -0.66 -15.43 27.74
CA CYS A 189 -1.74 -15.47 26.79
C CYS A 189 -1.22 -15.87 25.39
N ASN A 190 -1.93 -16.78 24.72
CA ASN A 190 -1.77 -17.08 23.30
C ASN A 190 -3.09 -16.76 22.58
N PRO A 191 -3.11 -15.72 21.72
CA PRO A 191 -4.29 -15.36 20.92
C PRO A 191 -4.47 -16.30 19.72
N GLU A 192 -5.72 -16.65 19.42
CA GLU A 192 -6.09 -17.49 18.29
C GLU A 192 -7.38 -16.95 17.65
N GLY A 193 -7.27 -16.44 16.43
CA GLY A 193 -8.39 -15.91 15.65
C GLY A 193 -9.14 -17.01 14.90
N ASP A 194 -10.48 -16.97 14.94
CA ASP A 194 -11.35 -17.85 14.16
C ASP A 194 -12.15 -17.01 13.16
N TYR A 195 -11.76 -17.11 11.90
CA TYR A 195 -12.38 -16.37 10.79
C TYR A 195 -13.85 -16.76 10.60
N ASP A 196 -14.19 -18.05 10.65
CA ASP A 196 -15.56 -18.51 10.39
C ASP A 196 -16.53 -18.09 11.51
N LYS A 197 -16.04 -18.01 12.75
CA LYS A 197 -16.84 -17.61 13.91
C LYS A 197 -16.75 -16.13 14.25
N HIS A 198 -15.84 -15.38 13.61
CA HIS A 198 -15.50 -14.01 13.96
C HIS A 198 -15.17 -13.84 15.46
N THR A 199 -14.39 -14.77 16.01
CA THR A 199 -14.03 -14.79 17.44
C THR A 199 -12.52 -14.75 17.63
N LEU A 200 -12.09 -14.17 18.76
CA LEU A 200 -10.71 -14.28 19.25
C LEU A 200 -10.71 -15.12 20.52
N THR A 201 -9.90 -16.17 20.56
CA THR A 201 -9.67 -16.97 21.75
C THR A 201 -8.33 -16.62 22.37
N LEU A 202 -8.28 -16.38 23.68
CA LEU A 202 -7.05 -16.37 24.46
C LEU A 202 -6.90 -17.68 25.22
N HIS A 203 -5.90 -18.47 24.86
CA HIS A 203 -5.41 -19.56 25.71
C HIS A 203 -4.51 -18.98 26.79
N THR A 204 -4.77 -19.32 28.04
CA THR A 204 -4.15 -18.68 29.20
C THR A 204 -3.40 -19.69 30.04
N PHE A 205 -2.24 -19.29 30.58
CA PHE A 205 -1.50 -20.08 31.55
C PHE A 205 -1.14 -19.21 32.77
N ASP A 206 -1.60 -19.64 33.94
CA ASP A 206 -1.26 -19.03 35.23
C ASP A 206 -0.06 -19.75 35.86
N PRO A 207 1.14 -19.13 35.89
CA PRO A 207 2.34 -19.75 36.44
C PRO A 207 2.24 -20.04 37.95
N ALA A 208 1.45 -19.25 38.70
CA ALA A 208 1.31 -19.41 40.14
C ALA A 208 0.51 -20.67 40.49
N THR A 209 -0.51 -21.00 39.70
CA THR A 209 -1.36 -22.18 39.93
C THR A 209 -1.03 -23.37 39.02
N GLY A 210 -0.28 -23.13 37.94
CA GLY A 210 0.02 -24.12 36.90
C GLY A 210 -1.19 -24.48 36.03
N LYS A 211 -2.26 -23.66 36.05
CA LYS A 211 -3.51 -23.96 35.34
C LYS A 211 -3.52 -23.35 33.95
N VAL A 212 -4.00 -24.14 33.00
CA VAL A 212 -4.37 -23.68 31.65
C VAL A 212 -5.86 -23.34 31.62
N GLY A 213 -6.23 -22.27 30.93
CA GLY A 213 -7.61 -21.83 30.72
C GLY A 213 -7.82 -21.27 29.32
N LYS A 214 -9.08 -20.97 28.97
CA LYS A 214 -9.46 -20.42 27.68
C LYS A 214 -10.54 -19.35 27.85
N GLU A 215 -10.38 -18.22 27.19
CA GLU A 215 -11.31 -17.09 27.18
C GLU A 215 -11.65 -16.75 25.72
N THR A 216 -12.93 -16.69 25.35
CA THR A 216 -13.35 -16.40 23.96
C THR A 216 -14.11 -15.08 23.90
N TYR A 217 -13.76 -14.27 22.91
CA TYR A 217 -14.21 -12.90 22.73
C TYR A 217 -14.86 -12.71 21.37
N THR A 218 -15.86 -11.84 21.33
CA THR A 218 -16.55 -11.36 20.12
C THR A 218 -16.66 -9.84 20.19
N SER A 219 -16.59 -9.17 19.06
CA SER A 219 -16.89 -7.74 18.97
C SER A 219 -17.75 -7.45 17.75
N ASP A 220 -18.73 -6.57 17.93
CA ASP A 220 -19.56 -6.04 16.84
C ASP A 220 -18.90 -4.83 16.17
N THR A 221 -17.81 -4.30 16.74
CA THR A 221 -17.21 -3.02 16.33
C THR A 221 -15.79 -3.12 15.82
N VAL A 222 -15.08 -4.22 16.10
CA VAL A 222 -13.71 -4.45 15.64
C VAL A 222 -13.50 -5.90 15.20
N PRO A 223 -12.69 -6.16 14.16
CA PRO A 223 -12.49 -7.50 13.65
C PRO A 223 -11.47 -8.30 14.48
N LEU A 224 -11.82 -8.67 15.72
CA LEU A 224 -10.87 -9.30 16.66
C LEU A 224 -10.16 -10.56 16.13
N TRP A 225 -10.79 -11.29 15.22
CA TRP A 225 -10.22 -12.51 14.62
C TRP A 225 -9.06 -12.25 13.66
N THR A 226 -8.83 -11.00 13.26
CA THR A 226 -7.73 -10.59 12.37
C THR A 226 -6.51 -10.04 13.11
N ALA A 227 -6.50 -10.13 14.45
CA ALA A 227 -5.39 -9.66 15.26
C ALA A 227 -4.12 -10.48 14.99
N ASP A 228 -3.07 -9.85 14.46
CA ASP A 228 -1.79 -10.50 14.14
C ASP A 228 -0.68 -10.17 15.16
N ASP A 229 -0.83 -9.08 15.91
CA ASP A 229 -0.03 -8.78 17.11
C ASP A 229 -0.94 -8.22 18.21
N LEU A 230 -0.85 -8.76 19.42
CA LEU A 230 -1.66 -8.37 20.58
C LEU A 230 -0.79 -8.24 21.83
N ARG A 231 -0.83 -7.05 22.46
CA ARG A 231 -0.07 -6.74 23.68
C ARG A 231 -1.00 -6.24 24.79
N TYR A 232 -0.61 -6.46 26.04
CA TYR A 232 -1.29 -5.91 27.20
C TYR A 232 -0.30 -5.15 28.09
N VAL A 233 -0.49 -3.83 28.18
CA VAL A 233 0.40 -2.94 28.94
C VAL A 233 -0.44 -1.96 29.72
N ASN A 234 -0.13 -1.79 31.01
CA ASN A 234 -0.76 -0.79 31.89
C ASN A 234 -2.30 -0.80 31.88
N GLY A 235 -2.90 -2.00 31.91
CA GLY A 235 -4.34 -2.16 32.01
C GLY A 235 -5.09 -2.10 30.68
N ARG A 236 -4.38 -2.02 29.55
CA ARG A 236 -4.96 -1.82 28.21
C ARG A 236 -4.42 -2.84 27.22
N TYR A 237 -5.28 -3.25 26.29
CA TYR A 237 -4.90 -4.00 25.11
C TYR A 237 -4.47 -3.05 23.99
N TYR A 238 -3.50 -3.50 23.22
CA TYR A 238 -3.08 -2.91 21.96
C TYR A 238 -3.01 -4.02 20.93
N ALA A 239 -3.65 -3.85 19.78
CA ALA A 239 -3.67 -4.85 18.72
C ALA A 239 -3.40 -4.22 17.36
N LEU A 240 -2.62 -4.93 16.54
CA LEU A 240 -2.59 -4.74 15.10
C LEU A 240 -3.62 -5.68 14.50
N MET A 241 -4.57 -5.14 13.72
CA MET A 241 -5.70 -5.89 13.14
C MET A 241 -5.94 -5.43 11.70
N TYR A 242 -6.48 -6.33 10.88
CA TYR A 242 -6.95 -6.02 9.53
C TYR A 242 -8.48 -5.81 9.51
N ASP A 243 -8.91 -4.72 8.89
CA ASP A 243 -10.31 -4.41 8.59
C ASP A 243 -10.43 -4.12 7.09
N ASP A 244 -11.19 -4.93 6.35
CA ASP A 244 -11.29 -4.86 4.88
C ASP A 244 -9.93 -4.80 4.13
N ASN A 245 -8.96 -5.61 4.56
CA ASN A 245 -7.55 -5.65 4.10
C ASN A 245 -6.69 -4.43 4.50
N VAL A 246 -7.21 -3.54 5.34
CA VAL A 246 -6.49 -2.38 5.86
C VAL A 246 -5.96 -2.68 7.24
N ARG A 247 -4.65 -2.59 7.44
CA ARG A 247 -4.04 -2.79 8.75
C ARG A 247 -4.15 -1.53 9.60
N GLY A 248 -4.57 -1.67 10.85
CA GLY A 248 -4.68 -0.56 11.81
C GLY A 248 -4.18 -0.92 13.21
N LEU A 249 -3.88 0.10 14.01
CA LEU A 249 -3.59 -0.03 15.44
C LEU A 249 -4.84 0.27 16.25
N TYR A 250 -5.18 -0.61 17.18
CA TYR A 250 -6.37 -0.51 18.03
C TYR A 250 -5.99 -0.58 19.50
N SER A 251 -6.75 0.10 20.37
CA SER A 251 -6.59 0.02 21.83
C SER A 251 -7.92 0.05 22.57
N GLY A 252 -7.97 -0.63 23.72
CA GLY A 252 -9.11 -0.65 24.62
C GLY A 252 -8.73 -1.17 26.02
N GLU A 253 -9.58 -0.90 27.01
CA GLU A 253 -9.43 -1.52 28.35
C GLU A 253 -9.82 -3.01 28.32
N THR A 254 -10.72 -3.39 27.40
CA THR A 254 -11.08 -4.78 27.09
C THR A 254 -10.95 -5.00 25.58
N LEU A 255 -10.87 -6.27 25.16
CA LEU A 255 -10.80 -6.63 23.74
C LEU A 255 -12.08 -6.21 22.99
N GLU A 256 -13.25 -6.39 23.59
CA GLU A 256 -14.54 -6.10 22.97
C GLU A 256 -14.80 -4.60 22.79
N THR A 257 -14.12 -3.76 23.59
CA THR A 257 -14.27 -2.30 23.60
C THR A 257 -13.14 -1.56 22.90
N MET A 258 -12.27 -2.30 22.20
CA MET A 258 -11.18 -1.68 21.44
C MET A 258 -11.72 -0.73 20.38
N THR A 259 -10.95 0.33 20.15
CA THR A 259 -11.23 1.33 19.12
C THR A 259 -9.99 1.50 18.26
N CYS A 260 -10.18 1.78 16.97
CA CYS A 260 -9.08 2.11 16.08
C CYS A 260 -8.43 3.41 16.57
N ILE A 261 -7.13 3.35 16.86
CA ILE A 261 -6.31 4.52 17.17
C ILE A 261 -5.83 5.17 15.87
N THR A 262 -5.37 4.34 14.91
CA THR A 262 -4.99 4.82 13.58
C THR A 262 -5.09 3.71 12.53
N SER A 263 -5.44 4.13 11.31
CA SER A 263 -5.50 3.33 10.09
C SER A 263 -5.50 4.28 8.87
N PRO A 264 -4.87 3.94 7.73
CA PRO A 264 -4.10 2.73 7.44
C PRO A 264 -2.65 2.77 7.98
N LEU A 265 -2.09 1.59 8.25
CA LEU A 265 -0.65 1.38 8.46
C LEU A 265 -0.01 0.83 7.18
N THR A 266 1.15 1.37 6.81
CA THR A 266 1.76 1.22 5.48
C THR A 266 2.55 -0.07 5.25
N THR A 267 2.91 -0.82 6.29
CA THR A 267 3.72 -2.05 6.13
C THR A 267 3.11 -3.26 6.82
N MET A 268 3.13 -4.40 6.13
CA MET A 268 2.84 -5.72 6.74
C MET A 268 3.85 -6.06 7.86
N ASP A 269 5.00 -5.39 7.91
CA ASP A 269 6.04 -5.58 8.93
C ASP A 269 5.85 -4.68 10.16
N SER A 270 4.70 -4.05 10.34
CA SER A 270 4.43 -3.31 11.58
C SER A 270 4.37 -4.26 12.78
N ILE A 271 5.06 -3.93 13.88
CA ILE A 271 5.12 -4.75 15.10
C ILE A 271 4.93 -3.90 16.34
N LEU A 272 4.40 -4.52 17.40
CA LEU A 272 4.25 -3.89 18.71
C LEU A 272 5.38 -4.31 19.64
N LEU A 273 6.20 -3.35 20.04
CA LEU A 273 7.25 -3.55 21.03
C LEU A 273 6.76 -3.15 22.41
N VAL A 274 6.81 -4.07 23.38
CA VAL A 274 6.41 -3.78 24.76
C VAL A 274 7.58 -3.20 25.54
N THR A 275 7.36 -2.09 26.23
CA THR A 275 8.23 -1.55 27.27
C THR A 275 7.51 -1.59 28.62
N ASP A 276 8.22 -1.35 29.72
CA ASP A 276 7.65 -1.39 31.07
C ASP A 276 6.38 -0.51 31.23
N ASP A 277 6.35 0.63 30.53
CA ASP A 277 5.31 1.65 30.71
C ASP A 277 4.49 1.96 29.45
N ASP A 278 4.86 1.42 28.29
CA ASP A 278 4.30 1.81 26.99
C ASP A 278 4.44 0.71 25.93
N VAL A 279 3.66 0.82 24.86
CA VAL A 279 3.85 0.05 23.62
C VAL A 279 4.46 0.97 22.57
N LEU A 280 5.46 0.50 21.84
CA LEU A 280 5.98 1.19 20.67
C LEU A 280 5.43 0.53 19.41
N LEU A 281 4.97 1.33 18.47
CA LEU A 281 4.68 0.92 17.11
C LEU A 281 5.96 1.06 16.29
N ALA A 282 6.46 -0.06 15.79
CA ALA A 282 7.42 -0.06 14.69
C ALA A 282 6.65 -0.19 13.37
N ASN A 283 6.94 0.67 12.40
CA ASN A 283 6.39 0.62 11.04
C ASN A 283 7.54 0.86 10.05
N GLY A 284 8.03 -0.20 9.41
CA GLY A 284 9.29 -0.16 8.65
C GLY A 284 10.50 0.18 9.54
N THR A 285 11.26 1.21 9.18
CA THR A 285 12.43 1.69 9.96
C THR A 285 12.05 2.65 11.09
N LEU A 286 10.78 3.05 11.19
CA LEU A 286 10.35 4.06 12.14
C LEU A 286 9.79 3.42 13.41
N LEU A 287 10.17 3.97 14.56
CA LEU A 287 9.73 3.56 15.89
C LEU A 287 9.05 4.73 16.63
N MET A 288 7.88 4.48 17.21
CA MET A 288 7.07 5.50 17.88
C MET A 288 6.36 4.99 19.13
N SER A 289 6.16 5.86 20.12
CA SER A 289 5.27 5.58 21.26
C SER A 289 3.79 5.52 20.84
N SER A 290 3.07 4.50 21.32
CA SER A 290 1.61 4.37 21.15
C SER A 290 0.84 5.54 21.77
N ARG A 291 1.43 6.22 22.78
CA ARG A 291 0.84 7.41 23.39
C ARG A 291 0.75 8.57 22.40
N ILE A 292 1.78 8.80 21.58
CA ILE A 292 1.74 9.81 20.51
C ILE A 292 0.55 9.56 19.59
N VAL A 293 0.31 8.30 19.22
CA VAL A 293 -0.79 7.91 18.34
C VAL A 293 -2.14 8.10 19.05
N SER A 294 -2.24 7.81 20.35
CA SER A 294 -3.48 7.91 21.12
C SER A 294 -3.82 9.32 21.62
N GLU A 295 -2.82 10.19 21.78
CA GLU A 295 -2.96 11.55 22.33
C GLU A 295 -3.00 12.63 21.24
N THR A 296 -3.04 12.24 19.95
CA THR A 296 -3.26 13.19 18.85
C THR A 296 -4.55 13.96 19.08
N SER A 297 -4.50 15.29 19.03
CA SER A 297 -5.67 16.12 19.32
C SER A 297 -6.71 16.16 18.19
N VAL A 298 -6.36 15.67 16.99
CA VAL A 298 -7.21 15.71 15.80
C VAL A 298 -7.15 14.39 15.05
N THR A 299 -8.34 13.84 14.77
CA THR A 299 -8.55 12.73 13.84
C THR A 299 -9.28 13.28 12.63
N LEU A 300 -8.67 13.17 11.45
CA LEU A 300 -9.31 13.54 10.18
C LEU A 300 -10.14 12.38 9.66
N VAL A 301 -11.39 12.66 9.30
CA VAL A 301 -12.31 11.67 8.73
C VAL A 301 -12.44 11.84 7.22
N LEU A 302 -12.17 10.76 6.47
CA LEU A 302 -12.19 10.73 5.00
C LEU A 302 -13.31 9.84 4.49
N SER A 303 -14.04 10.29 3.47
CA SER A 303 -15.06 9.45 2.84
C SER A 303 -14.52 8.66 1.64
N GLN A 304 -14.93 7.40 1.51
CA GLN A 304 -14.79 6.57 0.30
C GLN A 304 -13.36 6.32 -0.18
N THR A 305 -12.34 6.56 0.65
CA THR A 305 -10.95 6.31 0.30
C THR A 305 -10.08 6.15 1.54
N GLU A 306 -8.92 5.56 1.34
CA GLU A 306 -7.82 5.60 2.30
C GLU A 306 -6.93 6.79 1.99
N ALA A 307 -6.31 7.33 3.04
CA ALA A 307 -5.31 8.36 2.89
C ALA A 307 -3.96 7.69 2.65
N HIS A 308 -3.47 7.61 1.40
CA HIS A 308 -2.21 6.92 1.07
C HIS A 308 -1.01 7.55 1.78
N ASN A 309 -1.09 8.86 2.05
CA ASN A 309 -0.09 9.62 2.81
C ASN A 309 -0.39 9.68 4.33
N ALA A 310 -1.46 9.02 4.83
CA ALA A 310 -1.88 9.11 6.23
C ALA A 310 -0.80 8.67 7.20
N ALA A 311 -0.17 7.52 6.93
CA ALA A 311 0.85 6.99 7.82
C ALA A 311 1.96 8.02 7.97
N ASP A 312 2.67 8.40 6.90
CA ASP A 312 3.77 9.35 6.99
C ASP A 312 3.35 10.71 7.56
N TYR A 313 2.17 11.21 7.21
CA TYR A 313 1.67 12.46 7.76
C TYR A 313 1.37 12.37 9.26
N MET A 314 0.71 11.30 9.72
CA MET A 314 0.48 11.01 11.13
C MET A 314 1.82 10.93 11.86
N LEU A 315 2.76 10.18 11.32
CA LEU A 315 4.09 9.99 11.87
C LEU A 315 4.85 11.33 11.99
N GLN A 316 4.60 12.29 11.10
CA GLN A 316 5.26 13.60 11.13
C GLN A 316 4.52 14.66 11.96
N ASN A 317 3.19 14.61 12.03
CA ASN A 317 2.37 15.73 12.51
C ASN A 317 1.46 15.37 13.68
N GLY A 318 1.37 14.09 14.07
CA GLY A 318 0.48 13.65 15.15
C GLY A 318 -0.99 13.90 14.83
N VAL A 319 -1.42 13.64 13.60
CA VAL A 319 -2.82 13.68 13.15
C VAL A 319 -3.22 12.28 12.72
N THR A 320 -4.26 11.73 13.34
CA THR A 320 -4.77 10.39 13.00
C THR A 320 -5.81 10.46 11.90
N PHE A 321 -6.10 9.32 11.28
CA PHE A 321 -7.01 9.21 10.15
C PHE A 321 -8.06 8.12 10.39
N ARG A 322 -9.26 8.34 9.87
CA ARG A 322 -10.33 7.35 9.84
C ARG A 322 -11.06 7.43 8.51
N SER A 323 -11.17 6.31 7.81
CA SER A 323 -11.98 6.21 6.59
C SER A 323 -13.42 5.77 6.90
N VAL A 324 -14.38 6.33 6.17
CA VAL A 324 -15.80 5.94 6.21
C VAL A 324 -16.28 5.60 4.81
N TYR A 325 -16.81 4.39 4.63
CA TYR A 325 -17.24 3.85 3.33
C TYR A 325 -18.76 3.73 3.20
N ASP A 326 -19.48 3.79 4.32
CA ASP A 326 -20.94 3.66 4.40
C ASP A 326 -21.69 4.96 4.06
N LEU A 327 -20.98 6.09 3.99
CA LEU A 327 -21.54 7.40 3.69
C LEU A 327 -21.16 7.85 2.28
N THR A 328 -22.16 8.08 1.43
CA THR A 328 -21.91 8.65 0.10
C THR A 328 -21.63 10.15 0.17
N THR A 329 -20.87 10.68 -0.79
CA THR A 329 -20.65 12.13 -0.96
C THR A 329 -21.97 12.91 -0.97
N ALA A 330 -23.00 12.37 -1.62
CA ALA A 330 -24.33 12.99 -1.69
C ALA A 330 -24.98 13.11 -0.30
N ASP A 331 -24.92 12.05 0.51
CA ASP A 331 -25.50 12.04 1.85
C ASP A 331 -24.80 13.02 2.78
N ILE A 332 -23.47 13.07 2.73
CA ILE A 332 -22.64 14.00 3.52
C ILE A 332 -23.03 15.45 3.21
N LEU A 333 -23.12 15.80 1.92
CA LEU A 333 -23.45 17.17 1.49
C LEU A 333 -24.91 17.56 1.78
N ASN A 334 -25.85 16.64 1.58
CA ASN A 334 -27.27 16.90 1.81
C ASN A 334 -27.62 17.07 3.29
N THR A 335 -26.99 16.27 4.15
CA THR A 335 -27.17 16.36 5.61
C THR A 335 -26.29 17.44 6.26
N LYS A 336 -25.33 17.99 5.50
CA LYS A 336 -24.29 18.88 6.00
C LYS A 336 -23.50 18.24 7.15
N ASN A 337 -23.19 16.96 7.00
CA ASN A 337 -22.46 16.21 8.00
C ASN A 337 -21.08 16.86 8.21
N SER A 338 -20.84 17.35 9.42
CA SER A 338 -19.59 18.00 9.83
C SER A 338 -18.56 17.04 10.38
N ASP A 339 -18.93 15.77 10.58
CA ASP A 339 -18.08 14.72 11.15
C ASP A 339 -17.14 14.13 10.08
N VAL A 340 -17.34 14.46 8.81
CA VAL A 340 -16.43 14.12 7.69
C VAL A 340 -15.63 15.35 7.31
N ASP A 341 -14.30 15.24 7.26
CA ASP A 341 -13.41 16.36 7.02
C ASP A 341 -13.00 16.50 5.56
N ILE A 342 -12.76 15.38 4.89
CA ILE A 342 -12.29 15.33 3.50
C ILE A 342 -13.19 14.37 2.71
N LEU A 343 -13.68 14.85 1.57
CA LEU A 343 -14.45 14.09 0.61
C LEU A 343 -13.50 13.56 -0.46
N CYS A 344 -13.50 12.25 -0.72
CA CYS A 344 -12.88 11.71 -1.92
C CYS A 344 -13.90 11.59 -3.04
N ILE A 345 -13.61 12.25 -4.16
CA ILE A 345 -14.46 12.25 -5.34
C ILE A 345 -13.85 11.34 -6.38
N THR A 346 -14.56 10.27 -6.72
CA THR A 346 -14.14 9.27 -7.70
C THR A 346 -14.81 9.49 -9.06
N PRO A 347 -14.31 8.90 -10.16
CA PRO A 347 -14.96 8.97 -11.47
C PRO A 347 -16.35 8.31 -11.52
N PHE A 348 -16.68 7.50 -10.51
CA PHE A 348 -17.91 6.71 -10.43
C PHE A 348 -18.95 7.30 -9.48
N ASP A 349 -18.61 8.37 -8.76
CA ASP A 349 -19.49 9.02 -7.80
C ASP A 349 -20.74 9.61 -8.46
N THR A 350 -21.85 9.58 -7.71
CA THR A 350 -23.09 10.26 -8.10
C THR A 350 -22.94 11.79 -8.06
N VAL A 351 -22.09 12.30 -7.17
CA VAL A 351 -21.71 13.71 -7.07
C VAL A 351 -20.49 13.94 -7.96
N SER A 352 -20.70 14.60 -9.09
CA SER A 352 -19.66 14.87 -10.07
C SER A 352 -18.77 16.05 -9.65
N LEU A 353 -17.52 16.08 -10.13
CA LEU A 353 -16.62 17.22 -9.92
C LEU A 353 -17.24 18.53 -10.44
N LYS A 354 -17.91 18.47 -11.60
CA LYS A 354 -18.62 19.63 -12.17
C LYS A 354 -19.69 20.16 -11.22
N LEU A 355 -20.45 19.26 -10.58
CA LEU A 355 -21.50 19.63 -9.63
C LEU A 355 -20.90 20.32 -8.40
N LEU A 356 -19.82 19.78 -7.82
CA LEU A 356 -19.14 20.39 -6.67
C LEU A 356 -18.67 21.81 -6.99
N LYS A 357 -18.00 21.98 -8.13
CA LYS A 357 -17.53 23.28 -8.62
C LYS A 357 -18.67 24.27 -8.81
N THR A 358 -19.73 23.85 -9.49
CA THR A 358 -20.88 24.71 -9.82
C THR A 358 -21.69 25.11 -8.59
N LYS A 359 -21.85 24.21 -7.63
CA LYS A 359 -22.63 24.46 -6.39
C LYS A 359 -21.79 25.07 -5.27
N GLY A 360 -20.46 25.07 -5.38
CA GLY A 360 -19.56 25.58 -4.36
C GLY A 360 -19.47 24.67 -3.13
N TYR A 361 -19.58 23.36 -3.30
CA TYR A 361 -19.51 22.37 -2.22
C TYR A 361 -18.06 21.97 -1.90
N PHE A 362 -17.21 22.96 -1.65
CA PHE A 362 -15.81 22.78 -1.30
C PHE A 362 -15.32 23.96 -0.45
N THR A 363 -14.22 23.78 0.27
CA THR A 363 -13.46 24.89 0.87
C THR A 363 -12.46 25.42 -0.14
N ASP A 364 -12.46 26.73 -0.41
CA ASP A 364 -11.53 27.36 -1.36
C ASP A 364 -10.09 27.32 -0.84
N LEU A 365 -9.21 26.62 -1.57
CA LEU A 365 -7.82 26.40 -1.19
C LEU A 365 -6.85 27.38 -1.86
N SER A 366 -7.34 28.35 -2.63
CA SER A 366 -6.49 29.30 -3.38
C SER A 366 -5.63 30.21 -2.49
N SER A 367 -5.93 30.33 -1.19
CA SER A 367 -5.08 31.03 -0.24
C SER A 367 -3.84 30.23 0.19
N SER A 368 -3.82 28.91 0.00
CA SER A 368 -2.64 28.10 0.28
C SER A 368 -1.57 28.34 -0.78
N THR A 369 -0.43 28.88 -0.34
CA THR A 369 0.73 29.10 -1.23
C THR A 369 1.35 27.78 -1.69
N ILE A 370 1.26 26.72 -0.89
CA ILE A 370 1.76 25.38 -1.22
C ILE A 370 0.91 24.77 -2.33
N LEU A 371 -0.41 24.68 -2.12
CA LEU A 371 -1.32 24.11 -3.11
C LEU A 371 -1.33 24.93 -4.40
N SER A 372 -1.36 26.26 -4.32
CA SER A 372 -1.29 27.11 -5.50
C SER A 372 -0.02 26.89 -6.32
N LYS A 373 1.13 26.72 -5.65
CA LYS A 373 2.39 26.40 -6.30
C LYS A 373 2.31 25.03 -6.98
N GLN A 374 1.85 24.00 -6.28
CA GLN A 374 1.80 22.63 -6.82
C GLN A 374 0.81 22.51 -7.98
N VAL A 375 -0.39 23.11 -7.86
CA VAL A 375 -1.37 23.17 -8.95
C VAL A 375 -0.75 23.84 -10.18
N SER A 376 0.00 24.93 -10.03
CA SER A 376 0.63 25.61 -11.19
C SER A 376 1.66 24.77 -11.94
N ARG A 377 2.20 23.71 -11.32
CA ARG A 377 3.16 22.77 -11.94
C ARG A 377 2.46 21.68 -12.74
N LEU A 378 1.19 21.40 -12.48
CA LEU A 378 0.45 20.33 -13.16
C LEU A 378 0.29 20.61 -14.67
N TYR A 379 0.07 19.56 -15.47
CA TYR A 379 -0.39 19.76 -16.85
C TYR A 379 -1.75 20.49 -16.92
N PRO A 380 -2.04 21.27 -17.98
CA PRO A 380 -3.22 22.15 -18.02
C PRO A 380 -4.56 21.47 -17.76
N GLY A 381 -4.77 20.25 -18.25
CA GLY A 381 -6.01 19.50 -17.99
C GLY A 381 -6.21 19.13 -16.53
N LEU A 382 -5.12 18.77 -15.84
CA LEU A 382 -5.11 18.50 -14.40
C LEU A 382 -5.30 19.79 -13.58
N GLN A 383 -4.72 20.91 -14.02
CA GLN A 383 -5.01 22.22 -13.42
C GLN A 383 -6.49 22.56 -13.50
N LYS A 384 -7.10 22.38 -14.68
CA LYS A 384 -8.53 22.61 -14.90
C LYS A 384 -9.37 21.69 -14.00
N GLY A 385 -8.98 20.43 -13.84
CA GLY A 385 -9.67 19.48 -12.96
C GLY A 385 -9.73 19.93 -11.50
N LEU A 386 -8.70 20.62 -10.98
CA LEU A 386 -8.67 21.14 -9.60
C LEU A 386 -9.12 22.59 -9.45
N THR A 387 -9.48 23.28 -10.54
CA THR A 387 -9.86 24.69 -10.49
C THR A 387 -11.27 24.95 -11.00
N THR A 388 -11.90 25.99 -10.47
CA THR A 388 -13.13 26.59 -11.03
C THR A 388 -12.79 27.63 -12.09
N ASP A 389 -13.76 28.01 -12.93
CA ASP A 389 -13.58 29.06 -13.94
C ASP A 389 -13.16 30.43 -13.35
N ASP A 390 -13.53 30.72 -12.10
CA ASP A 390 -13.11 31.91 -11.36
C ASP A 390 -11.77 31.76 -10.61
N GLY A 391 -11.07 30.64 -10.80
CA GLY A 391 -9.70 30.42 -10.33
C GLY A 391 -9.56 29.91 -8.89
N LYS A 392 -10.64 29.41 -8.28
CA LYS A 392 -10.55 28.79 -6.95
C LYS A 392 -10.00 27.38 -7.07
N ILE A 393 -9.25 26.94 -6.05
CA ILE A 393 -8.72 25.57 -5.97
C ILE A 393 -9.67 24.75 -5.09
N ILE A 394 -10.16 23.63 -5.61
CA ILE A 394 -11.18 22.82 -4.92
C ILE A 394 -10.58 21.70 -4.06
N GLY A 395 -9.34 21.30 -4.30
CA GLY A 395 -8.78 20.08 -3.73
C GLY A 395 -7.40 19.74 -4.26
N TRP A 396 -6.98 18.50 -3.99
CA TRP A 396 -5.75 17.91 -4.50
C TRP A 396 -6.02 16.49 -5.03
N TYR A 397 -5.20 16.00 -5.95
CA TYR A 397 -5.32 14.63 -6.45
C TYR A 397 -4.74 13.64 -5.45
N GLU A 398 -5.52 12.64 -5.08
CA GLU A 398 -5.01 11.45 -4.38
C GLU A 398 -4.31 10.53 -5.37
N THR A 399 -5.01 10.22 -6.46
CA THR A 399 -4.52 9.37 -7.55
C THR A 399 -4.87 10.01 -8.88
N VAL A 400 -3.95 9.90 -9.84
CA VAL A 400 -4.16 10.30 -11.24
C VAL A 400 -3.66 9.15 -12.09
N GLU A 401 -4.52 8.48 -12.84
CA GLU A 401 -4.12 7.44 -13.78
C GLU A 401 -4.40 7.89 -15.20
N THR A 402 -3.43 7.68 -16.09
CA THR A 402 -3.57 7.96 -17.52
C THR A 402 -3.15 6.72 -18.27
N TYR A 403 -4.03 6.23 -19.13
CA TYR A 403 -3.78 5.05 -19.94
C TYR A 403 -3.50 5.48 -21.38
N LEU A 404 -2.36 5.02 -21.89
CA LEU A 404 -2.02 5.17 -23.29
C LEU A 404 -2.06 3.78 -23.94
N PRO A 405 -2.58 3.66 -25.16
CA PRO A 405 -2.51 2.41 -25.88
C PRO A 405 -1.08 2.09 -26.35
N ASP A 406 -0.82 0.80 -26.47
CA ASP A 406 0.34 0.21 -27.12
C ASP A 406 -0.10 -0.80 -28.18
N ALA A 407 0.80 -1.18 -29.08
CA ALA A 407 0.57 -2.18 -30.09
C ALA A 407 1.83 -2.99 -30.44
N ALA A 408 1.63 -4.22 -30.91
CA ALA A 408 2.68 -5.01 -31.56
C ALA A 408 3.05 -4.38 -32.91
N MET A 409 3.86 -3.32 -32.86
CA MET A 409 4.23 -2.50 -34.02
C MET A 409 4.98 -3.30 -35.08
N ASP A 410 5.76 -4.30 -34.69
CA ASP A 410 6.44 -5.21 -35.60
C ASP A 410 5.44 -6.02 -36.46
N VAL A 411 4.33 -6.48 -35.87
CA VAL A 411 3.25 -7.18 -36.59
C VAL A 411 2.52 -6.22 -37.52
N LEU A 412 2.19 -5.01 -37.06
CA LEU A 412 1.55 -3.98 -37.91
C LEU A 412 2.45 -3.63 -39.11
N GLU A 413 3.73 -3.35 -38.89
CA GLU A 413 4.67 -2.96 -39.94
C GLU A 413 4.92 -4.08 -40.96
N GLN A 414 5.02 -5.33 -40.52
CA GLN A 414 5.15 -6.49 -41.42
C GLN A 414 3.95 -6.64 -42.36
N ASN A 415 2.77 -6.22 -41.92
CA ASN A 415 1.55 -6.21 -42.70
C ASN A 415 1.28 -4.86 -43.39
N GLY A 416 2.27 -3.96 -43.42
CA GLY A 416 2.20 -2.67 -44.09
C GLY A 416 1.26 -1.66 -43.45
N MET A 417 0.97 -1.83 -42.16
CA MET A 417 0.10 -0.98 -41.35
C MET A 417 0.94 -0.08 -40.42
N THR A 418 0.30 0.99 -39.93
CA THR A 418 0.81 1.83 -38.86
C THR A 418 -0.17 1.82 -37.69
N PHE A 419 0.23 2.31 -36.53
CA PHE A 419 -0.68 2.51 -35.42
C PHE A 419 -1.92 3.31 -35.86
N ALA A 420 -3.11 2.83 -35.48
CA ALA A 420 -4.37 3.43 -35.90
C ALA A 420 -4.61 4.81 -35.26
N ASN A 421 -5.15 5.76 -36.01
CA ASN A 421 -5.51 7.09 -35.50
C ASN A 421 -6.94 7.15 -34.98
N THR A 422 -7.80 6.25 -35.46
CA THR A 422 -9.21 6.15 -35.07
C THR A 422 -9.58 4.73 -34.66
N LEU A 423 -10.57 4.60 -33.78
CA LEU A 423 -11.10 3.29 -33.38
C LEU A 423 -11.63 2.50 -34.58
N LEU A 424 -12.22 3.18 -35.57
CA LEU A 424 -12.67 2.54 -36.80
C LEU A 424 -11.50 1.94 -37.59
N GLU A 425 -10.39 2.68 -37.71
CA GLU A 425 -9.19 2.20 -38.39
C GLU A 425 -8.60 0.99 -37.66
N MET A 426 -8.54 1.02 -36.33
CA MET A 426 -8.09 -0.12 -35.53
C MET A 426 -8.92 -1.37 -35.80
N PHE A 427 -10.26 -1.26 -35.75
CA PHE A 427 -11.14 -2.40 -36.02
C PHE A 427 -11.01 -2.89 -37.47
N GLN A 428 -10.76 -2.00 -38.43
CA GLN A 428 -10.49 -2.39 -39.81
C GLN A 428 -9.18 -3.15 -39.97
N GLN A 429 -8.12 -2.72 -39.29
CA GLN A 429 -6.84 -3.42 -39.26
C GLN A 429 -7.00 -4.80 -38.63
N ILE A 430 -7.68 -4.91 -37.48
CA ILE A 430 -7.96 -6.19 -36.83
C ILE A 430 -8.75 -7.11 -37.76
N THR A 431 -9.81 -6.63 -38.42
CA THR A 431 -10.56 -7.45 -39.38
C THR A 431 -9.70 -7.92 -40.54
N GLN A 432 -8.85 -7.06 -41.10
CA GLN A 432 -7.94 -7.45 -42.17
C GLN A 432 -6.97 -8.56 -41.73
N LEU A 433 -6.33 -8.40 -40.57
CA LEU A 433 -5.38 -9.38 -40.03
C LEU A 433 -6.06 -10.71 -39.67
N ALA A 434 -7.33 -10.66 -39.22
CA ALA A 434 -8.14 -11.85 -38.99
C ALA A 434 -8.44 -12.60 -40.29
N ASP A 435 -8.82 -11.89 -41.36
CA ASP A 435 -9.07 -12.47 -42.69
C ASP A 435 -7.79 -13.08 -43.30
N GLU A 436 -6.62 -12.53 -42.96
CA GLU A 436 -5.30 -13.01 -43.39
C GLU A 436 -4.75 -14.15 -42.51
N GLY A 437 -5.39 -14.46 -41.38
CA GLY A 437 -5.02 -15.57 -40.49
C GLY A 437 -3.91 -15.25 -39.47
N VAL A 438 -3.48 -13.99 -39.36
CA VAL A 438 -2.31 -13.57 -38.57
C VAL A 438 -2.44 -13.94 -37.09
N PHE A 439 -3.61 -13.75 -36.49
CA PHE A 439 -3.81 -14.08 -35.07
C PHE A 439 -3.60 -15.56 -34.75
N ALA A 440 -4.01 -16.45 -35.66
CA ALA A 440 -3.81 -17.88 -35.47
C ALA A 440 -2.35 -18.30 -35.69
N ASP A 441 -1.66 -17.65 -36.63
CA ASP A 441 -0.27 -17.94 -36.95
C ASP A 441 0.70 -17.45 -35.86
N GLU A 442 0.44 -16.27 -35.30
CA GLU A 442 1.25 -15.65 -34.23
C GLU A 442 0.81 -16.10 -32.82
N GLY A 443 -0.32 -16.78 -32.69
CA GLY A 443 -0.87 -17.18 -31.39
C GLY A 443 -1.26 -15.99 -30.51
N MET A 444 -1.69 -14.87 -31.11
CA MET A 444 -1.92 -13.61 -30.43
C MET A 444 -3.40 -13.21 -30.44
N ALA A 445 -3.85 -12.50 -29.40
CA ALA A 445 -5.19 -11.93 -29.36
C ALA A 445 -5.24 -10.57 -30.10
N PRO A 446 -6.39 -10.15 -30.65
CA PRO A 446 -6.51 -8.81 -31.25
C PRO A 446 -6.40 -7.67 -30.24
N LEU A 447 -6.88 -7.90 -29.02
CA LEU A 447 -6.92 -6.90 -27.94
C LEU A 447 -6.74 -7.61 -26.59
N GLY A 448 -5.89 -7.09 -25.72
CA GLY A 448 -5.66 -7.63 -24.36
C GLY A 448 -6.81 -7.32 -23.41
N TYR A 449 -6.81 -6.15 -22.77
CA TYR A 449 -7.95 -5.65 -22.00
C TYR A 449 -8.77 -4.62 -22.81
N PRO A 450 -10.12 -4.63 -22.77
CA PRO A 450 -11.04 -5.52 -22.03
C PRO A 450 -11.35 -6.85 -22.75
N GLY A 451 -10.59 -7.22 -23.77
CA GLY A 451 -10.89 -8.36 -24.65
C GLY A 451 -11.71 -7.97 -25.88
N TYR A 452 -11.57 -8.75 -26.96
CA TYR A 452 -12.11 -8.40 -28.28
C TYR A 452 -13.49 -9.05 -28.57
N SER A 453 -14.53 -8.51 -27.93
CA SER A 453 -15.93 -8.85 -28.22
C SER A 453 -16.75 -7.64 -28.67
N ARG A 454 -17.87 -7.88 -29.36
CA ARG A 454 -18.76 -6.81 -29.83
C ARG A 454 -19.26 -5.93 -28.69
N LEU A 455 -19.65 -6.52 -27.55
CA LEU A 455 -20.11 -5.75 -26.40
C LEU A 455 -19.00 -4.83 -25.88
N ASN A 456 -17.80 -5.35 -25.70
CA ASN A 456 -16.66 -4.59 -25.20
C ASN A 456 -16.26 -3.47 -26.17
N MET A 457 -16.24 -3.74 -27.48
CA MET A 457 -15.91 -2.73 -28.49
C MET A 457 -16.96 -1.62 -28.58
N LEU A 458 -18.24 -1.96 -28.41
CA LEU A 458 -19.31 -0.96 -28.32
C LEU A 458 -19.19 -0.12 -27.04
N ASN A 459 -18.95 -0.73 -25.88
CA ASN A 459 -18.79 -0.03 -24.61
C ASN A 459 -17.62 0.97 -24.69
N MET A 460 -16.44 0.50 -25.09
CA MET A 460 -15.24 1.32 -25.24
C MET A 460 -15.46 2.48 -26.23
N SER A 461 -16.08 2.21 -27.39
CA SER A 461 -16.33 3.23 -28.42
C SER A 461 -17.31 4.30 -27.96
N ILE A 462 -18.38 3.91 -27.25
CA ILE A 462 -19.39 4.85 -26.76
C ILE A 462 -18.83 5.68 -25.61
N GLU A 463 -18.15 5.05 -24.65
CA GLU A 463 -17.51 5.76 -23.55
C GLU A 463 -16.50 6.80 -24.06
N ARG A 464 -15.66 6.40 -25.03
CA ARG A 464 -14.72 7.31 -25.68
C ARG A 464 -15.44 8.48 -26.35
N TYR A 465 -16.52 8.22 -27.08
CA TYR A 465 -17.33 9.27 -27.71
C TYR A 465 -17.89 10.27 -26.69
N LEU A 466 -18.46 9.78 -25.59
CA LEU A 466 -19.05 10.62 -24.56
C LEU A 466 -18.00 11.53 -23.93
N ASN A 467 -16.83 10.98 -23.62
CA ASN A 467 -15.71 11.75 -23.08
C ASN A 467 -15.26 12.84 -24.07
N GLU A 468 -15.12 12.51 -25.36
CA GLU A 468 -14.79 13.50 -26.40
C GLU A 468 -15.84 14.61 -26.54
N GLN A 469 -17.14 14.28 -26.45
CA GLN A 469 -18.20 15.30 -26.51
C GLN A 469 -18.18 16.25 -25.31
N GLN A 470 -17.86 15.75 -24.11
CA GLN A 470 -17.70 16.60 -22.93
C GLN A 470 -16.60 17.64 -23.13
N LEU A 471 -15.48 17.27 -23.78
CA LEU A 471 -14.36 18.18 -24.04
C LEU A 471 -14.73 19.31 -25.00
N LEU A 472 -15.60 19.03 -25.96
CA LEU A 472 -16.12 20.04 -26.89
C LEU A 472 -17.08 21.02 -26.19
N GLY A 473 -17.50 20.74 -24.95
CA GLY A 473 -18.45 21.57 -24.20
C GLY A 473 -19.85 21.60 -24.81
N ASN A 474 -20.14 20.69 -25.73
CA ASN A 474 -21.43 20.59 -26.41
C ASN A 474 -22.39 19.73 -25.61
N ARG A 475 -23.68 19.99 -25.77
CA ARG A 475 -24.72 19.07 -25.32
C ARG A 475 -24.56 17.74 -26.06
N ILE A 476 -24.43 16.64 -25.33
CA ILE A 476 -24.16 15.32 -25.89
C ILE A 476 -25.34 14.90 -26.77
N THR A 477 -25.03 14.48 -27.99
CA THR A 477 -25.98 13.82 -28.89
C THR A 477 -25.32 12.62 -29.55
N LEU A 478 -26.08 11.55 -29.77
CA LEU A 478 -25.64 10.39 -30.54
C LEU A 478 -25.88 10.58 -32.06
N ASN A 479 -26.44 11.72 -32.47
CA ASN A 479 -26.61 12.07 -33.88
C ASN A 479 -25.28 12.53 -34.52
N ASN A 480 -24.30 11.64 -34.55
CA ASN A 480 -22.98 11.89 -35.09
C ASN A 480 -22.66 10.83 -36.17
N ALA A 481 -22.25 11.30 -37.35
CA ALA A 481 -22.03 10.43 -38.51
C ALA A 481 -20.82 9.49 -38.32
N GLU A 482 -19.75 9.95 -37.65
CA GLU A 482 -18.56 9.14 -37.38
C GLU A 482 -18.87 8.06 -36.34
N LEU A 483 -19.59 8.41 -35.27
CA LEU A 483 -20.09 7.44 -34.29
C LEU A 483 -20.99 6.39 -34.94
N GLN A 484 -22.00 6.81 -35.72
CA GLN A 484 -22.93 5.87 -36.35
C GLN A 484 -22.22 4.93 -37.33
N LYS A 485 -21.22 5.43 -38.05
CA LYS A 485 -20.35 4.61 -38.92
C LYS A 485 -19.57 3.59 -38.10
N LEU A 486 -18.95 4.02 -37.00
CA LEU A 486 -18.21 3.15 -36.09
C LEU A 486 -19.10 2.03 -35.50
N LEU A 487 -20.24 2.39 -34.92
CA LEU A 487 -21.16 1.42 -34.32
C LEU A 487 -21.71 0.42 -35.35
N THR A 488 -22.01 0.90 -36.56
CA THR A 488 -22.46 0.02 -37.66
C THR A 488 -21.36 -0.96 -38.07
N TYR A 489 -20.11 -0.50 -38.12
CA TYR A 489 -18.98 -1.38 -38.42
C TYR A 489 -18.80 -2.46 -37.35
N ILE A 490 -18.85 -2.08 -36.07
CA ILE A 490 -18.69 -3.01 -34.94
C ILE A 490 -19.77 -4.09 -34.98
N VAL A 491 -21.05 -3.70 -35.12
CA VAL A 491 -22.17 -4.65 -35.17
C VAL A 491 -22.04 -5.64 -36.33
N ALA A 492 -21.48 -5.20 -37.46
CA ALA A 492 -21.36 -6.03 -38.65
C ALA A 492 -20.14 -6.95 -38.67
N ASN A 493 -19.01 -6.55 -38.06
CA ASN A 493 -17.71 -7.21 -38.26
C ASN A 493 -17.06 -7.74 -36.99
N VAL A 494 -17.42 -7.24 -35.81
CA VAL A 494 -16.84 -7.71 -34.54
C VAL A 494 -17.62 -8.93 -34.05
N PRO A 495 -16.94 -10.02 -33.64
CA PRO A 495 -17.59 -11.24 -33.15
C PRO A 495 -18.38 -10.99 -31.86
N GLU A 496 -19.38 -11.83 -31.58
CA GLU A 496 -20.18 -11.69 -30.35
C GLU A 496 -19.36 -12.00 -29.10
N ASP A 497 -18.46 -12.97 -29.22
CA ASP A 497 -17.68 -13.59 -28.14
C ASP A 497 -16.18 -13.47 -28.43
N GLU A 498 -15.39 -13.43 -27.36
CA GLU A 498 -13.93 -13.30 -27.37
C GLU A 498 -13.24 -14.61 -27.76
N ASP A 499 -13.92 -15.75 -27.58
CA ASP A 499 -13.47 -17.09 -27.99
C ASP A 499 -13.30 -17.25 -29.52
N ALA A 500 -13.60 -16.20 -30.30
CA ALA A 500 -13.33 -16.15 -31.74
C ALA A 500 -11.82 -16.13 -32.08
N PHE A 501 -10.96 -15.79 -31.11
CA PHE A 501 -9.51 -15.68 -31.28
C PHE A 501 -8.77 -16.54 -30.25
N PRO A 502 -7.48 -16.84 -30.46
CA PRO A 502 -6.66 -17.54 -29.47
C PRO A 502 -6.72 -16.83 -28.10
N GLN A 503 -6.83 -17.62 -27.03
CA GLN A 503 -6.82 -17.07 -25.67
C GLN A 503 -5.42 -16.58 -25.30
N ASN A 504 -5.37 -15.49 -24.55
CA ASN A 504 -4.15 -14.80 -24.16
C ASN A 504 -3.44 -15.53 -22.99
N GLU A 505 -2.93 -16.74 -23.21
CA GLU A 505 -2.21 -17.51 -22.18
C GLU A 505 -0.82 -16.92 -21.85
N ASP A 506 -0.18 -16.27 -22.84
CA ASP A 506 1.19 -15.73 -22.72
C ASP A 506 1.27 -14.19 -22.62
N GLY A 507 0.13 -13.47 -22.64
CA GLY A 507 0.08 -12.01 -22.51
C GLY A 507 0.30 -11.20 -23.81
N TYR A 508 0.34 -11.83 -24.99
CA TYR A 508 0.66 -11.17 -26.27
C TYR A 508 -0.61 -10.78 -27.07
N SER A 509 -0.83 -9.47 -27.24
CA SER A 509 -1.96 -8.91 -28.00
C SER A 509 -1.49 -7.91 -29.06
N LEU A 510 -2.25 -7.78 -30.15
CA LEU A 510 -1.94 -6.80 -31.19
C LEU A 510 -2.07 -5.37 -30.69
N TYR A 511 -3.13 -5.08 -29.92
CA TYR A 511 -3.37 -3.81 -29.26
C TYR A 511 -3.57 -4.02 -27.76
N GLU A 512 -3.03 -3.12 -26.95
CA GLU A 512 -3.27 -3.04 -25.52
C GLU A 512 -3.82 -1.64 -25.19
N MET A 513 -4.98 -1.58 -24.54
CA MET A 513 -5.68 -0.30 -24.31
C MET A 513 -5.46 0.28 -22.91
N ASP A 514 -5.00 -0.57 -21.99
CA ASP A 514 -4.89 -0.25 -20.56
C ASP A 514 -3.45 -0.38 -20.07
N VAL A 515 -2.49 0.08 -20.89
CA VAL A 515 -1.09 0.13 -20.45
C VAL A 515 -0.94 1.26 -19.44
N SER A 516 -0.92 0.89 -18.16
CA SER A 516 -0.38 1.76 -17.12
C SER A 516 1.12 1.91 -17.35
N MET A 517 1.47 3.04 -17.94
CA MET A 517 2.84 3.49 -18.15
C MET A 517 3.64 3.57 -16.84
N PRO A 518 4.92 3.14 -16.84
CA PRO A 518 5.99 4.13 -16.80
C PRO A 518 6.02 4.93 -18.11
N ILE A 519 6.32 6.22 -18.03
CA ILE A 519 6.53 7.10 -19.19
C ILE A 519 7.59 6.45 -20.11
N THR A 520 7.23 6.20 -21.37
CA THR A 520 8.00 5.47 -22.39
C THR A 520 7.77 6.07 -23.77
N THR A 521 8.75 5.94 -24.66
CA THR A 521 8.64 6.26 -26.09
C THR A 521 7.71 5.33 -26.88
N ASP A 522 7.33 4.18 -26.32
CA ASP A 522 6.61 3.13 -27.04
C ASP A 522 5.10 3.35 -27.09
N CYS A 523 4.54 4.15 -26.17
CA CYS A 523 3.09 4.37 -26.12
C CYS A 523 2.60 5.41 -27.13
N HIS A 524 1.34 5.25 -27.54
CA HIS A 524 0.71 6.05 -28.56
C HIS A 524 -0.43 6.93 -28.00
N MET A 525 -0.82 7.96 -28.77
CA MET A 525 -1.99 8.75 -28.43
C MET A 525 -3.27 7.88 -28.48
N PRO A 526 -4.21 8.03 -27.54
CA PRO A 526 -5.46 7.29 -27.58
C PRO A 526 -6.24 7.56 -28.88
N MET A 527 -6.65 6.50 -29.55
CA MET A 527 -7.40 6.56 -30.82
C MET A 527 -8.72 7.31 -30.71
N LYS A 528 -8.99 8.21 -31.66
CA LYS A 528 -10.22 9.01 -31.70
C LYS A 528 -11.43 8.19 -32.15
N VAL A 529 -12.65 8.61 -31.81
CA VAL A 529 -13.87 8.02 -32.44
C VAL A 529 -13.92 8.31 -33.94
N GLY A 530 -13.52 9.51 -34.34
CA GLY A 530 -13.48 9.93 -35.73
C GLY A 530 -12.44 11.03 -35.95
N GLU A 531 -12.29 11.46 -37.20
CA GLU A 531 -11.27 12.45 -37.54
C GLU A 531 -11.58 13.82 -36.95
N SER A 532 -12.87 14.13 -36.79
CA SER A 532 -13.34 15.40 -36.23
C SER A 532 -13.28 15.47 -34.70
N SER A 533 -13.04 14.34 -34.03
CA SER A 533 -12.94 14.28 -32.57
C SER A 533 -11.67 14.97 -32.03
N PRO A 534 -11.72 15.57 -30.82
CA PRO A 534 -10.53 16.09 -30.16
C PRO A 534 -9.58 14.96 -29.76
N ALA A 535 -8.28 15.24 -29.80
CA ALA A 535 -7.29 14.39 -29.15
C ALA A 535 -7.39 14.57 -27.64
N ALA A 536 -7.37 13.46 -26.89
CA ALA A 536 -7.53 13.48 -25.45
C ALA A 536 -6.88 12.27 -24.80
N ILE A 537 -6.23 12.50 -23.66
CA ILE A 537 -5.78 11.47 -22.74
C ILE A 537 -6.69 11.58 -21.51
N PRO A 538 -7.76 10.77 -21.41
CA PRO A 538 -8.62 10.80 -20.25
C PRO A 538 -7.84 10.34 -19.02
N ALA A 539 -7.87 11.15 -17.96
CA ALA A 539 -7.32 10.78 -16.67
C ALA A 539 -8.43 10.24 -15.77
N SER A 540 -8.22 9.05 -15.21
CA SER A 540 -8.99 8.55 -14.08
C SER A 540 -8.40 9.20 -12.82
N VAL A 541 -9.22 9.91 -12.04
CA VAL A 541 -8.71 10.70 -10.90
C VAL A 541 -9.55 10.49 -9.66
N TYR A 542 -8.85 10.48 -8.52
CA TYR A 542 -9.42 10.57 -7.19
C TYR A 542 -9.05 11.94 -6.65
N VAL A 543 -10.05 12.74 -6.25
CA VAL A 543 -9.82 14.12 -5.79
C VAL A 543 -10.21 14.24 -4.34
N LEU A 544 -9.27 14.62 -3.48
CA LEU A 544 -9.52 15.01 -2.10
C LEU A 544 -10.02 16.46 -2.05
N VAL A 545 -11.20 16.65 -1.49
CA VAL A 545 -11.88 17.94 -1.34
C VAL A 545 -12.17 18.19 0.13
N VAL A 546 -11.71 19.31 0.68
CA VAL A 546 -12.02 19.67 2.08
C VAL A 546 -13.50 20.01 2.20
N ASN A 547 -14.22 19.25 3.03
CA ASN A 547 -15.66 19.42 3.24
C ASN A 547 -15.95 20.83 3.77
N PRO A 548 -16.83 21.62 3.12
CA PRO A 548 -17.18 22.97 3.59
C PRO A 548 -17.85 22.98 4.97
N TYR A 549 -18.31 21.84 5.48
CA TYR A 549 -18.94 21.70 6.80
C TYR A 549 -18.01 21.13 7.89
N SER A 550 -16.80 20.70 7.54
CA SER A 550 -15.80 20.16 8.47
C SER A 550 -15.52 21.11 9.63
N GLN A 551 -15.27 20.54 10.82
CA GLN A 551 -14.77 21.27 12.00
C GLN A 551 -13.23 21.35 12.05
N HIS A 552 -12.52 20.57 11.22
CA HIS A 552 -11.06 20.43 11.18
C HIS A 552 -10.47 20.88 9.85
N LYS A 553 -10.96 22.02 9.32
CA LYS A 553 -10.58 22.51 7.98
C LYS A 553 -9.10 22.83 7.89
N GLU A 554 -8.55 23.52 8.88
CA GLU A 554 -7.15 23.92 8.88
C GLU A 554 -6.23 22.69 8.87
N GLU A 555 -6.56 21.64 9.63
CA GLU A 555 -5.82 20.38 9.64
C GLU A 555 -5.98 19.61 8.32
N ALA A 556 -7.19 19.57 7.75
CA ALA A 556 -7.44 18.96 6.45
C ALA A 556 -6.68 19.66 5.32
N ILE A 557 -6.62 21.00 5.34
CA ILE A 557 -5.84 21.79 4.37
C ILE A 557 -4.35 21.46 4.48
N ARG A 558 -3.79 21.39 5.70
CA ARG A 558 -2.39 21.01 5.92
C ARG A 558 -2.08 19.60 5.44
N TYR A 559 -3.03 18.68 5.56
CA TYR A 559 -2.88 17.34 5.01
C TYR A 559 -2.84 17.36 3.47
N LEU A 560 -3.75 18.10 2.81
CA LEU A 560 -3.69 18.27 1.34
C LEU A 560 -2.39 18.97 0.89
N GLU A 561 -1.89 19.94 1.64
CA GLU A 561 -0.58 20.57 1.39
C GLU A 561 0.54 19.54 1.44
N TYR A 562 0.51 18.64 2.43
CA TYR A 562 1.47 17.54 2.54
C TYR A 562 1.37 16.58 1.36
N CYS A 563 0.16 16.12 0.98
CA CYS A 563 -0.03 15.26 -0.19
C CYS A 563 0.52 15.90 -1.46
N ALA A 564 0.34 17.21 -1.63
CA ALA A 564 0.85 17.93 -2.79
C ALA A 564 2.37 18.08 -2.83
N GLN A 565 3.04 17.96 -1.68
CA GLN A 565 4.50 18.01 -1.57
C GLN A 565 5.16 16.63 -1.63
N ASN A 566 4.43 15.57 -1.31
CA ASN A 566 4.93 14.21 -1.20
C ASN A 566 4.23 13.28 -2.20
N VAL A 567 4.25 13.69 -3.47
CA VAL A 567 3.77 12.84 -4.58
C VAL A 567 4.84 11.81 -4.90
N TYR A 568 4.48 10.53 -5.03
CA TYR A 568 5.40 9.46 -5.42
C TYR A 568 6.19 9.80 -6.69
N ASP A 569 7.48 9.46 -6.71
CA ASP A 569 8.45 9.92 -7.73
C ASP A 569 7.99 9.67 -9.16
N GLU A 570 7.56 8.45 -9.51
CA GLU A 570 7.07 8.15 -10.88
C GLU A 570 5.81 8.96 -11.25
N THR A 571 4.91 9.17 -10.29
CA THR A 571 3.70 9.96 -10.51
C THR A 571 4.02 11.43 -10.76
N GLN A 572 5.09 11.97 -10.16
CA GLN A 572 5.53 13.35 -10.42
C GLN A 572 5.81 13.57 -11.91
N TYR A 573 6.50 12.64 -12.57
CA TYR A 573 6.78 12.73 -14.01
C TYR A 573 5.52 12.72 -14.88
N ARG A 574 4.48 12.01 -14.43
CA ARG A 574 3.19 11.93 -15.12
C ARG A 574 2.39 13.22 -14.99
N ILE A 575 2.35 13.85 -13.82
CA ILE A 575 1.42 14.94 -13.55
C ILE A 575 2.04 16.34 -13.63
N PHE A 576 3.34 16.49 -13.35
CA PHE A 576 4.02 17.78 -13.35
C PHE A 576 4.71 18.07 -14.68
N ALA A 577 4.44 19.26 -15.23
CA ALA A 577 4.99 19.71 -16.51
C ALA A 577 6.47 20.13 -16.43
N ASP A 578 6.99 20.35 -15.22
CA ASP A 578 8.34 20.86 -14.97
C ASP A 578 9.41 19.79 -14.71
N MET A 579 9.05 18.50 -14.70
CA MET A 579 10.01 17.40 -14.54
C MET A 579 10.92 17.29 -15.77
N THR A 580 12.24 17.31 -15.61
CA THR A 580 13.20 17.28 -16.73
C THR A 580 14.37 16.33 -16.55
N ASP A 581 14.71 16.00 -15.31
CA ASP A 581 15.85 15.13 -15.00
C ASP A 581 15.40 13.66 -15.11
N PRO A 582 16.25 12.71 -15.52
CA PRO A 582 15.86 11.30 -15.55
C PRO A 582 15.62 10.76 -14.13
N LEU A 583 14.73 9.76 -14.01
CA LEU A 583 14.49 9.06 -12.74
C LEU A 583 15.45 7.87 -12.63
N PRO A 584 16.46 7.89 -11.75
CA PRO A 584 17.42 6.79 -11.62
C PRO A 584 16.76 5.53 -11.04
N ASN A 585 17.21 4.37 -11.50
CA ASN A 585 16.87 3.08 -10.92
C ASN A 585 17.96 2.69 -9.91
N THR A 586 17.69 2.90 -8.61
CA THR A 586 18.66 2.68 -7.52
C THR A 586 19.20 1.25 -7.48
N TYR A 587 18.35 0.25 -7.76
CA TYR A 587 18.77 -1.15 -7.85
C TYR A 587 19.78 -1.37 -8.97
N GLN A 588 19.55 -0.80 -10.15
CA GLN A 588 20.48 -0.92 -11.27
C GLN A 588 21.76 -0.13 -11.02
N GLU A 589 21.71 1.03 -10.38
CA GLU A 589 22.91 1.78 -9.98
C GLU A 589 23.82 0.97 -9.06
N GLN A 590 23.24 0.32 -8.03
CA GLN A 590 23.98 -0.56 -7.13
C GLN A 590 24.59 -1.75 -7.90
N ARG A 591 23.79 -2.43 -8.73
CA ARG A 591 24.26 -3.54 -9.55
C ARG A 591 25.40 -3.14 -10.51
N ILE A 592 25.30 -1.97 -11.14
CA ILE A 592 26.37 -1.43 -12.00
C ILE A 592 27.66 -1.23 -11.20
N ALA A 593 27.57 -0.68 -9.98
CA ALA A 593 28.71 -0.47 -9.12
C ALA A 593 29.36 -1.81 -8.67
N GLU A 594 28.55 -2.80 -8.30
CA GLU A 594 29.01 -4.14 -7.93
C GLU A 594 29.72 -4.84 -9.09
N LEU A 595 29.11 -4.85 -10.28
CA LEU A 595 29.71 -5.43 -11.48
C LEU A 595 31.02 -4.72 -11.84
N ALA A 596 31.07 -3.39 -11.71
CA ALA A 596 32.29 -2.62 -11.93
C ALA A 596 33.41 -3.01 -10.94
N ALA A 597 33.08 -3.22 -9.67
CA ALA A 597 34.04 -3.66 -8.65
C ALA A 597 34.57 -5.07 -8.92
N GLN A 598 33.69 -6.01 -9.34
CA GLN A 598 34.07 -7.37 -9.72
C GLN A 598 35.00 -7.38 -10.95
N ILE A 599 34.66 -6.60 -11.99
CA ILE A 599 35.51 -6.43 -13.17
C ILE A 599 36.88 -5.89 -12.76
N ALA A 600 36.94 -4.83 -11.96
CA ALA A 600 38.21 -4.24 -11.51
C ALA A 600 39.05 -5.18 -10.63
N SER A 601 38.41 -6.11 -9.91
CA SER A 601 39.09 -7.16 -9.14
C SER A 601 39.71 -8.22 -10.07
N LEU A 602 38.95 -8.73 -11.03
CA LEU A 602 39.39 -9.74 -12.00
C LEU A 602 40.48 -9.21 -12.95
N GLU A 603 40.43 -7.93 -13.32
CA GLU A 603 41.47 -7.28 -14.13
C GLU A 603 42.84 -7.23 -13.44
N LYS A 604 42.89 -7.36 -12.10
CA LYS A 604 44.15 -7.42 -11.34
C LYS A 604 44.70 -8.84 -11.17
N GLN A 605 43.94 -9.86 -11.54
CA GLN A 605 44.36 -11.27 -11.43
C GLN A 605 45.21 -11.69 -12.63
N GLU A 606 45.85 -12.86 -12.53
CA GLU A 606 46.55 -13.46 -13.66
C GLU A 606 45.56 -13.75 -14.79
N GLN A 607 45.89 -13.31 -16.00
CA GLN A 607 44.98 -13.37 -17.14
C GLN A 607 44.98 -14.77 -17.75
N THR A 608 44.14 -15.64 -17.21
CA THR A 608 43.85 -16.98 -17.74
C THR A 608 42.67 -16.93 -18.72
N ALA A 609 42.46 -18.01 -19.48
CA ALA A 609 41.30 -18.12 -20.38
C ALA A 609 39.95 -18.04 -19.62
N GLU A 610 39.90 -18.57 -18.40
CA GLU A 610 38.73 -18.53 -17.53
C GLU A 610 38.43 -17.10 -17.03
N VAL A 611 39.46 -16.37 -16.58
CA VAL A 611 39.33 -14.96 -16.19
C VAL A 611 38.87 -14.09 -17.37
N ALA A 612 39.37 -14.35 -18.58
CA ALA A 612 38.94 -13.63 -19.78
C ALA A 612 37.47 -13.89 -20.14
N GLN A 613 36.98 -15.11 -19.95
CA GLN A 613 35.56 -15.44 -20.16
C GLN A 613 34.67 -14.74 -19.12
N GLN A 614 35.00 -14.82 -17.84
CA GLN A 614 34.26 -14.15 -16.76
C GLN A 614 34.20 -12.63 -16.95
N LEU A 615 35.31 -12.01 -17.37
CA LEU A 615 35.34 -10.58 -17.70
C LEU A 615 34.39 -10.23 -18.86
N THR A 616 34.22 -11.12 -19.83
CA THR A 616 33.31 -10.91 -20.95
C THR A 616 31.86 -10.95 -20.46
N GLU A 617 31.48 -11.99 -19.72
CA GLU A 617 30.14 -12.16 -19.15
C GLU A 617 29.76 -11.00 -18.20
N LEU A 618 30.68 -10.57 -17.32
CA LEU A 618 30.44 -9.44 -16.43
C LEU A 618 30.29 -8.11 -17.17
N ARG A 619 31.06 -7.89 -18.25
CA ARG A 619 30.92 -6.69 -19.08
C ARG A 619 29.60 -6.67 -19.84
N GLU A 620 29.15 -7.82 -20.34
CA GLU A 620 27.83 -7.95 -20.97
C GLU A 620 26.69 -7.72 -19.96
N SER A 621 26.80 -8.30 -18.76
CA SER A 621 25.83 -8.08 -17.67
C SER A 621 25.79 -6.60 -17.26
N LYS A 622 26.96 -5.94 -17.16
CA LYS A 622 27.05 -4.51 -16.86
C LYS A 622 26.43 -3.65 -17.96
N ALA A 623 26.69 -3.97 -19.23
CA ALA A 623 26.09 -3.27 -20.36
C ALA A 623 24.56 -3.43 -20.37
N LYS A 624 24.05 -4.61 -20.00
CA LYS A 624 22.60 -4.83 -19.84
C LYS A 624 22.04 -4.00 -18.68
N ALA A 625 22.71 -3.95 -17.53
CA ALA A 625 22.29 -3.14 -16.39
C ALA A 625 22.32 -1.63 -16.72
N GLU A 626 23.33 -1.17 -17.46
CA GLU A 626 23.43 0.22 -17.93
C GLU A 626 22.28 0.65 -18.83
N LYS A 627 21.70 -0.27 -19.61
CA LYS A 627 20.50 -0.01 -20.42
C LYS A 627 19.28 0.36 -19.57
N TYR A 628 19.19 -0.16 -18.34
CA TYR A 628 18.07 0.08 -17.42
C TYR A 628 18.49 0.97 -16.24
N ARG A 629 19.52 1.80 -16.42
CA ARG A 629 20.06 2.68 -15.37
C ARG A 629 18.99 3.60 -14.80
N ASN A 630 18.08 4.07 -15.65
CA ASN A 630 16.98 4.93 -15.26
C ASN A 630 15.67 4.15 -15.39
N ILE A 631 14.72 4.46 -14.50
CA ILE A 631 13.33 4.02 -14.61
C ILE A 631 12.64 4.82 -15.73
N ILE A 632 12.94 6.13 -15.81
CA ILE A 632 12.42 7.04 -16.83
C ILE A 632 13.60 7.83 -17.40
N ASP A 633 13.86 7.68 -18.71
CA ASP A 633 14.93 8.38 -19.40
C ASP A 633 14.52 9.76 -19.93
N VAL A 634 15.50 10.56 -20.36
CA VAL A 634 15.26 11.91 -20.90
C VAL A 634 14.43 11.85 -22.18
N GLU A 635 14.64 10.83 -23.00
CA GLU A 635 13.89 10.54 -24.21
C GLU A 635 12.42 10.27 -23.89
N ASP A 636 12.14 9.48 -22.85
CA ASP A 636 10.78 9.17 -22.41
C ASP A 636 10.07 10.42 -21.91
N ILE A 637 10.74 11.23 -21.08
CA ILE A 637 10.21 12.52 -20.60
C ILE A 637 9.87 13.43 -21.79
N ALA A 638 10.73 13.47 -22.79
CA ALA A 638 10.52 14.29 -23.98
C ALA A 638 9.33 13.79 -24.82
N ALA A 639 9.16 12.47 -24.97
CA ALA A 639 8.02 11.88 -25.65
C ALA A 639 6.71 12.18 -24.91
N TRP A 640 6.67 11.95 -23.60
CA TRP A 640 5.50 12.24 -22.77
C TRP A 640 5.10 13.72 -22.81
N LYS A 641 6.04 14.65 -22.71
CA LYS A 641 5.76 16.09 -22.78
C LYS A 641 5.10 16.53 -24.09
N GLN A 642 5.30 15.81 -25.19
CA GLN A 642 4.64 16.11 -26.46
C GLN A 642 3.14 15.81 -26.41
N VAL A 643 2.72 14.82 -25.63
CA VAL A 643 1.35 14.31 -25.59
C VAL A 643 0.58 14.72 -24.33
N ALA A 644 1.26 14.91 -23.21
CA ALA A 644 0.67 15.20 -21.88
C ALA A 644 -0.16 16.50 -21.84
N GLY A 645 0.06 17.42 -22.78
CA GLY A 645 -0.81 18.59 -22.96
C GLY A 645 -2.26 18.24 -23.31
N ASN A 646 -2.51 17.01 -23.78
CA ASN A 646 -3.84 16.48 -24.11
C ASN A 646 -4.51 15.76 -22.92
N ILE A 647 -3.91 15.74 -21.73
CA ILE A 647 -4.54 15.19 -20.54
C ILE A 647 -5.83 15.97 -20.25
N VAL A 648 -6.88 15.24 -19.90
CA VAL A 648 -8.17 15.81 -19.54
C VAL A 648 -8.76 15.06 -18.34
N VAL A 649 -9.39 15.79 -17.44
CA VAL A 649 -10.13 15.19 -16.32
C VAL A 649 -11.62 15.20 -16.68
N PRO A 650 -12.25 14.04 -16.88
CA PRO A 650 -13.70 13.96 -17.00
C PRO A 650 -14.34 14.43 -15.70
N GLU A 651 -15.17 15.47 -15.77
CA GLU A 651 -15.83 16.01 -14.59
C GLU A 651 -17.21 15.42 -14.34
N GLU A 652 -17.75 14.66 -15.31
CA GLU A 652 -19.03 13.97 -15.24
C GLU A 652 -18.99 12.59 -15.90
N ASN A 653 -19.73 11.64 -15.34
CA ASN A 653 -19.98 10.35 -15.96
C ASN A 653 -21.34 10.33 -16.68
N TYR A 654 -21.31 10.19 -18.00
CA TYR A 654 -22.50 10.05 -18.85
C TYR A 654 -22.75 8.60 -19.31
N PHE A 655 -21.84 7.67 -19.02
CA PHE A 655 -21.96 6.26 -19.39
C PHE A 655 -22.61 5.42 -18.28
N THR A 656 -23.87 5.74 -18.04
CA THR A 656 -24.66 5.20 -16.92
C THR A 656 -25.14 3.76 -17.16
N ALA A 657 -25.62 3.10 -16.09
CA ALA A 657 -26.20 1.77 -16.17
C ALA A 657 -27.37 1.66 -17.17
N ASP A 658 -28.18 2.71 -17.33
CA ASP A 658 -29.30 2.69 -18.28
C ASP A 658 -28.83 2.81 -19.73
N LEU A 659 -27.78 3.59 -19.99
CA LEU A 659 -27.16 3.63 -21.31
C LEU A 659 -26.48 2.29 -21.63
N LYS A 660 -25.79 1.67 -20.67
CA LYS A 660 -25.16 0.34 -20.83
C LYS A 660 -26.17 -0.75 -21.24
N LYS A 661 -27.39 -0.75 -20.67
CA LYS A 661 -28.48 -1.65 -21.11
C LYS A 661 -28.87 -1.45 -22.58
N LEU A 662 -28.82 -0.21 -23.09
CA LEU A 662 -29.07 0.04 -24.52
C LEU A 662 -27.93 -0.52 -25.38
N VAL A 663 -26.69 -0.44 -24.90
CA VAL A 663 -25.52 -1.01 -25.58
C VAL A 663 -25.60 -2.54 -25.65
N GLU A 664 -26.00 -3.21 -24.56
CA GLU A 664 -26.23 -4.67 -24.54
C GLU A 664 -27.31 -5.12 -25.54
N ARG A 665 -28.38 -4.35 -25.67
CA ARG A 665 -29.42 -4.62 -26.68
C ARG A 665 -28.89 -4.42 -28.10
N LEU A 666 -28.01 -3.46 -28.32
CA LEU A 666 -27.34 -3.24 -29.59
C LEU A 666 -26.36 -4.39 -29.91
N SER A 667 -25.56 -4.84 -28.94
CA SER A 667 -24.58 -5.92 -29.13
C SER A 667 -25.22 -7.24 -29.51
N THR A 668 -26.39 -7.54 -28.92
CA THR A 668 -27.18 -8.76 -29.20
C THR A 668 -28.07 -8.65 -30.44
N GLY A 669 -28.03 -7.54 -31.18
CA GLY A 669 -28.87 -7.32 -32.37
C GLY A 669 -30.36 -7.06 -32.06
N ASN A 670 -30.74 -6.96 -30.79
CA ASN A 670 -32.10 -6.63 -30.35
C ASN A 670 -32.45 -5.14 -30.52
N LEU A 671 -31.49 -4.33 -30.93
CA LEU A 671 -31.63 -2.91 -31.23
C LEU A 671 -30.76 -2.57 -32.45
N THR A 672 -31.29 -1.81 -33.41
CA THR A 672 -30.50 -1.31 -34.55
C THR A 672 -29.70 -0.07 -34.12
N VAL A 673 -28.63 0.25 -34.84
CA VAL A 673 -27.83 1.48 -34.59
C VAL A 673 -28.70 2.75 -34.65
N GLU A 674 -29.65 2.81 -35.58
CA GLU A 674 -30.59 3.94 -35.69
C GLU A 674 -31.50 4.02 -34.46
N ALA A 675 -32.07 2.90 -34.02
CA ALA A 675 -32.93 2.85 -32.84
C ALA A 675 -32.15 3.15 -31.55
N PHE A 676 -30.91 2.64 -31.42
CA PHE A 676 -29.99 2.98 -30.34
C PHE A 676 -29.73 4.49 -30.27
N THR A 677 -29.43 5.11 -31.41
CA THR A 677 -29.22 6.55 -31.48
C THR A 677 -30.46 7.34 -31.02
N GLN A 678 -31.65 6.93 -31.45
CA GLN A 678 -32.90 7.59 -31.06
C GLN A 678 -33.21 7.42 -29.56
N GLU A 679 -33.12 6.19 -29.04
CA GLU A 679 -33.38 5.89 -27.62
C GLU A 679 -32.33 6.55 -26.72
N GLY A 680 -31.05 6.51 -27.08
CA GLY A 680 -29.97 7.15 -26.31
C GLY A 680 -30.07 8.67 -26.30
N ASN A 681 -30.47 9.31 -27.40
CA ASN A 681 -30.75 10.75 -27.38
C ASN A 681 -31.94 11.10 -26.47
N ARG A 682 -33.01 10.29 -26.45
CA ARG A 682 -34.13 10.49 -25.51
C ARG A 682 -33.67 10.36 -24.05
N TYR A 683 -32.78 9.41 -23.79
CA TYR A 683 -32.15 9.24 -22.49
C TYR A 683 -31.38 10.50 -22.07
N PHE A 684 -30.51 11.05 -22.92
CA PHE A 684 -29.79 12.29 -22.60
C PHE A 684 -30.72 13.48 -22.37
N GLU A 685 -31.77 13.65 -23.17
CA GLU A 685 -32.78 14.70 -22.93
C GLU A 685 -33.42 14.60 -21.54
N MET A 686 -33.74 13.38 -21.08
CA MET A 686 -34.25 13.15 -19.74
C MET A 686 -33.22 13.53 -18.66
N VAL A 687 -31.96 13.10 -18.82
CA VAL A 687 -30.87 13.44 -17.89
C VAL A 687 -30.69 14.96 -17.78
N TYR A 688 -30.71 15.68 -18.89
CA TYR A 688 -30.61 17.14 -18.89
C TYR A 688 -31.80 17.81 -18.19
N GLN A 689 -33.03 17.31 -18.42
CA GLN A 689 -34.22 17.83 -17.73
C GLN A 689 -34.18 17.61 -16.22
N GLU A 690 -33.72 16.44 -15.77
CA GLU A 690 -33.56 16.14 -14.33
C GLU A 690 -32.50 17.05 -13.68
N ARG A 691 -31.46 17.43 -14.43
CA ARG A 691 -30.40 18.33 -13.98
C ARG A 691 -30.75 19.82 -14.10
N GLY A 692 -31.85 20.15 -14.80
CA GLY A 692 -32.28 21.52 -15.06
C GLY A 692 -31.40 22.26 -16.10
N GLU A 693 -30.80 21.51 -17.02
CA GLU A 693 -29.92 22.00 -18.11
C GLU A 693 -30.65 22.22 -19.43
#